data_AF-A0A0U5GZ98-F1
#
_entry.id   AF-A0A0U5GZ98-F1
#
_cell.length_a   1.000
_cell.length_b   1.000
_cell.length_c   1.000
_cell.angle_alpha   90.00
_cell.angle_beta   90.00
_cell.angle_gamma   90.00
#
_symmetry.space_group_name_H-M   'P 1'
#
loop_
_entity.id
_entity.type
_entity.pdbx_description
1 polymer ?
#
loop_
_entity_poly.entity_id
_entity_poly.type
_entity_poly.pdbx_seq_one_letter_code
_entity_poly.pdbx_strand_id
1 'polypeptide(L)'
;MVSGDEGNISRKRRKIGTPKAAPYIFRSLFDQVPVAADDAEEDVHITCVEYWNDNLYIGTSAAEILHFVSLPPDPSDESTEPTFILASRLPIPFSQKDAKSGVQQILLLPTVNKACVLCNGTATFYMLPELSPAFGGNTKVNNCRWIGGLDLNQAAEEPENPVVMIATQNRIMLVKIGDGARLVRNIDYPGSLTFSRRGIISCVADSRTYSLLDVEHQQKIPLFPISFADEMIDSAGVEDIPTAAKTSPLSTSPPSHSRSHGRSSSLNTLTGMLQPPRSSSNERSRSLTPEPSESGTPRRSISTERGESTSPRVSSDSVRQPVDEENRKPLPPLPKQTFSQLKPHILSPTSSEFLLVRGSDEKEPGVGMFVNVDGDVVRGTLTFNRYPKSIVIDKGDETNLIQSPENTKDEFVLAVIESDEDGQTRKLLEVQPWDVDPAEADDHKSWIEVPSMQDEQTEHVGICHTISSTQLEVQGLGKLLRMVRLKTPALSSKAPTADPRTEASIEQLQKEKELFESQELTDTDVPKKSTDWEADRNAEEAKIVRQMGKTQSSMVMWAGNRIWRIVRNPLTAQLDDVLQSAREAGKSGHTLDREAIWGIIEIAQQTEPKSESEFLGLNYLKQKASLLLFGDLLFVDPKARTSAIIDTTERALILGEIDPRIVMILIPLLRGETLQSTQGIWIYAGLAETAEDYLQQVEKAGKSLVGFFDDGVLNMIKRFLRSWQQKRGYASISDEAYVLDSVDAALLRLLLESVSELTKEELVSSPARVELNKLVDHWKGNFERAVSLLEGAHRLYVLSRLYQSRKMSGHVLKTWRRIIEGEQDISEITPADIEGQVRRYLARIKDVQLVEEYGSWLAQRNPQLGIQVFADTTSRVLLDPPDVVKLLKERSPNAVQEYLEHLVFSKNVGFCACSYVNIC
;
A
#
# COMPACT_ATOMS: atom_id res chain seq x y z
N MET A 1 -41.31 -4.26 21.73
CA MET A 1 -41.34 -3.54 23.02
C MET A 1 -40.54 -4.35 24.03
N VAL A 2 -40.10 -3.69 25.12
CA VAL A 2 -39.17 -4.20 26.13
C VAL A 2 -37.77 -4.44 25.59
N SER A 3 -36.88 -3.55 26.00
CA SER A 3 -35.42 -3.56 25.83
C SER A 3 -34.75 -4.59 26.72
N GLY A 4 -33.66 -5.20 26.23
CA GLY A 4 -32.55 -5.67 27.06
C GLY A 4 -31.32 -4.87 26.67
N ASP A 5 -30.69 -4.21 27.64
CA ASP A 5 -29.55 -3.31 27.44
C ASP A 5 -28.34 -3.87 28.20
N GLU A 6 -27.36 -4.42 27.48
CA GLU A 6 -26.09 -4.87 28.05
C GLU A 6 -24.94 -4.17 27.33
N GLY A 7 -24.12 -3.46 28.11
CA GLY A 7 -23.13 -2.53 27.60
C GLY A 7 -22.00 -3.23 26.84
N ASN A 8 -21.94 -3.02 25.52
CA ASN A 8 -20.87 -3.51 24.67
C ASN A 8 -19.58 -2.70 24.93
N ILE A 9 -18.80 -3.10 25.94
CA ILE A 9 -17.49 -2.50 26.25
C ILE A 9 -16.53 -2.82 25.12
N SER A 10 -16.42 -1.89 24.18
CA SER A 10 -15.47 -1.91 23.07
C SER A 10 -14.04 -1.80 23.59
N ARG A 11 -13.47 -2.95 23.98
CA ARG A 11 -12.03 -3.10 24.21
C ARG A 11 -11.31 -2.58 22.98
N LYS A 12 -10.58 -1.47 23.10
CA LYS A 12 -9.76 -0.92 22.00
C LYS A 12 -8.92 -2.05 21.43
N ARG A 13 -9.15 -2.42 20.16
CA ARG A 13 -8.21 -3.26 19.40
C ARG A 13 -6.87 -2.52 19.48
N ARG A 14 -5.87 -3.17 20.07
CA ARG A 14 -4.48 -2.71 20.00
C ARG A 14 -4.16 -2.68 18.50
N LYS A 15 -3.76 -1.53 17.93
CA LYS A 15 -3.19 -1.52 16.57
C LYS A 15 -2.05 -2.53 16.59
N ILE A 16 -2.02 -3.45 15.63
CA ILE A 16 -0.84 -4.27 15.41
C ILE A 16 0.21 -3.30 14.84
N GLY A 17 1.36 -3.16 15.52
CA GLY A 17 2.42 -2.27 15.06
C GLY A 17 2.87 -2.68 13.65
N THR A 18 3.20 -1.69 12.81
CA THR A 18 3.64 -1.93 11.44
C THR A 18 4.81 -2.92 11.42
N PRO A 19 4.76 -3.98 10.59
CA PRO A 19 5.74 -5.04 10.68
C PRO A 19 7.12 -4.58 10.17
N LYS A 20 8.18 -5.15 10.75
CA LYS A 20 9.53 -4.56 10.82
C LYS A 20 10.37 -4.68 9.53
N ALA A 21 9.84 -4.29 8.38
CA ALA A 21 10.65 -4.04 7.20
C ALA A 21 11.20 -2.60 7.21
N ALA A 22 12.35 -2.37 6.58
CA ALA A 22 12.93 -1.03 6.48
C ALA A 22 12.15 -0.19 5.46
N PRO A 23 11.66 1.02 5.80
CA PRO A 23 10.90 1.86 4.87
C PRO A 23 11.77 2.52 3.79
N TYR A 24 13.10 2.51 3.95
CA TYR A 24 14.06 2.93 2.95
C TYR A 24 15.13 1.86 2.74
N ILE A 25 15.74 1.86 1.55
CA ILE A 25 16.88 1.02 1.18
C ILE A 25 18.03 1.90 0.66
N PHE A 26 19.25 1.50 1.01
CA PHE A 26 20.46 2.07 0.41
C PHE A 26 20.74 1.38 -0.92
N ARG A 27 21.04 2.19 -1.95
CA ARG A 27 21.56 1.74 -3.24
C ARG A 27 22.88 2.43 -3.47
N SER A 28 23.89 1.74 -4.00
CA SER A 28 25.16 2.41 -4.32
C SER A 28 24.92 3.54 -5.32
N LEU A 29 25.71 4.61 -5.21
CA LEU A 29 25.93 5.59 -6.26
C LEU A 29 27.40 5.52 -6.72
N PHE A 30 28.32 5.38 -5.75
CA PHE A 30 29.75 5.29 -5.99
C PHE A 30 30.44 4.56 -4.82
N ASP A 31 31.01 3.36 -5.05
CA ASP A 31 31.60 2.51 -3.99
C ASP A 31 33.07 2.79 -3.63
N GLN A 32 33.80 3.50 -4.49
CA GLN A 32 35.21 3.89 -4.29
C GLN A 32 35.51 5.23 -4.97
N VAL A 33 35.08 6.34 -4.38
CA VAL A 33 35.48 7.68 -4.87
C VAL A 33 36.99 7.87 -4.66
N PRO A 34 37.77 8.29 -5.67
CA PRO A 34 39.19 8.60 -5.54
C PRO A 34 39.41 9.95 -4.82
N VAL A 35 39.10 10.00 -3.52
CA VAL A 35 39.12 11.23 -2.73
C VAL A 35 40.55 11.79 -2.58
N ALA A 36 41.53 10.92 -2.38
CA ALA A 36 42.95 11.26 -2.41
C ALA A 36 43.49 11.35 -3.85
N ALA A 37 44.65 11.98 -4.02
CA ALA A 37 45.54 11.77 -5.16
C ALA A 37 46.69 10.85 -4.71
N ASP A 38 47.41 10.24 -5.66
CA ASP A 38 48.40 9.18 -5.37
C ASP A 38 49.57 9.58 -4.42
N ASP A 39 49.78 10.89 -4.21
CA ASP A 39 50.84 11.48 -3.37
C ASP A 39 50.33 12.06 -2.01
N ALA A 40 49.09 11.80 -1.59
CA ALA A 40 48.49 12.47 -0.41
C ALA A 40 48.75 11.76 0.94
N GLU A 41 49.30 12.49 1.92
CA GLU A 41 49.57 11.99 3.30
C GLU A 41 48.43 12.23 4.32
N GLU A 42 47.30 12.86 3.94
CA GLU A 42 46.21 13.24 4.85
C GLU A 42 44.94 12.37 4.66
N ASP A 43 44.13 12.24 5.72
CA ASP A 43 42.84 11.54 5.71
C ASP A 43 41.76 12.37 4.97
N VAL A 44 41.74 12.26 3.64
CA VAL A 44 40.82 13.01 2.78
C VAL A 44 39.46 12.31 2.68
N HIS A 45 38.41 13.00 3.11
CA HIS A 45 37.03 12.51 3.12
C HIS A 45 36.09 13.42 2.31
N ILE A 46 34.92 12.89 1.97
CA ILE A 46 33.85 13.62 1.28
C ILE A 46 33.13 14.55 2.27
N THR A 47 33.04 15.84 1.93
CA THR A 47 32.41 16.87 2.77
C THR A 47 31.02 17.27 2.31
N CYS A 48 30.76 17.27 0.99
CA CYS A 48 29.46 17.53 0.39
C CYS A 48 29.33 16.87 -0.99
N VAL A 49 28.10 16.56 -1.41
CA VAL A 49 27.78 15.94 -2.69
C VAL A 49 26.60 16.67 -3.33
N GLU A 50 26.70 16.94 -4.62
CA GLU A 50 25.63 17.52 -5.46
C GLU A 50 25.48 16.75 -6.77
N TYR A 51 24.25 16.53 -7.22
CA TYR A 51 23.93 15.86 -8.49
C TYR A 51 22.97 16.71 -9.31
N TRP A 52 23.34 16.97 -10.57
CA TRP A 52 22.54 17.77 -11.49
C TRP A 52 22.81 17.37 -12.94
N ASN A 53 21.75 17.06 -13.70
CA ASN A 53 21.80 16.84 -15.14
C ASN A 53 22.97 15.91 -15.56
N ASP A 54 22.98 14.69 -15.01
CA ASP A 54 24.00 13.66 -15.24
C ASP A 54 25.45 14.02 -14.87
N ASN A 55 25.64 15.07 -14.07
CA ASN A 55 26.91 15.45 -13.49
C ASN A 55 26.87 15.32 -11.96
N LEU A 56 27.89 14.68 -11.39
CA LEU A 56 28.09 14.47 -9.95
C LEU A 56 29.28 15.30 -9.48
N TYR A 57 29.06 16.20 -8.52
CA TYR A 57 30.06 17.10 -7.96
C TYR A 57 30.30 16.74 -6.49
N ILE A 58 31.55 16.44 -6.14
CA ILE A 58 31.94 15.95 -4.82
C ILE A 58 32.97 16.91 -4.23
N GLY A 59 32.64 17.57 -3.13
CA GLY A 59 33.58 18.38 -2.36
C GLY A 59 34.42 17.52 -1.40
N THR A 60 35.69 17.86 -1.24
CA THR A 60 36.64 17.15 -0.36
C THR A 60 37.21 18.05 0.74
N SER A 61 37.67 17.43 1.84
CA SER A 61 38.42 18.10 2.90
C SER A 61 39.76 18.68 2.42
N ALA A 62 40.33 18.15 1.33
CA ALA A 62 41.54 18.65 0.66
C ALA A 62 41.33 19.96 -0.14
N ALA A 63 40.15 20.59 -0.05
CA ALA A 63 39.78 21.81 -0.79
C ALA A 63 39.70 21.62 -2.32
N GLU A 64 39.34 20.42 -2.77
CA GLU A 64 39.11 20.10 -4.18
C GLU A 64 37.63 19.78 -4.44
N ILE A 65 37.19 20.00 -5.68
CA ILE A 65 35.97 19.39 -6.21
C ILE A 65 36.36 18.32 -7.22
N LEU A 66 35.82 17.11 -7.04
CA LEU A 66 35.82 16.07 -8.06
C LEU A 66 34.53 16.17 -8.86
N HIS A 67 34.63 16.27 -10.18
CA HIS A 67 33.51 16.35 -11.11
C HIS A 67 33.49 15.09 -11.96
N PHE A 68 32.41 14.32 -11.83
CA PHE A 68 32.16 13.12 -12.60
C PHE A 68 30.98 13.31 -13.54
N VAL A 69 31.04 12.67 -14.71
CA VAL A 69 29.92 12.55 -15.64
C VAL A 69 29.36 11.14 -15.54
N SER A 70 28.04 11.04 -15.43
CA SER A 70 27.28 9.79 -15.52
C SER A 70 27.19 9.34 -16.97
N LEU A 71 27.64 8.12 -17.25
CA LEU A 71 27.40 7.44 -18.52
C LEU A 71 26.12 6.62 -18.41
N PRO A 72 25.17 6.76 -19.37
CA PRO A 72 23.98 5.91 -19.38
C PRO A 72 24.38 4.43 -19.56
N PRO A 73 23.62 3.49 -18.97
CA PRO A 73 23.88 2.07 -19.15
C PRO A 73 23.69 1.64 -20.61
N ASP A 74 24.36 0.55 -21.00
CA ASP A 74 24.27 0.02 -22.36
C ASP A 74 22.83 -0.42 -22.66
N PRO A 75 22.19 0.05 -23.76
CA PRO A 75 20.82 -0.34 -24.11
C PRO A 75 20.66 -1.82 -24.47
N SER A 76 21.75 -2.58 -24.62
CA SER A 76 21.75 -4.04 -24.76
C SER A 76 21.86 -4.79 -23.43
N ASP A 77 22.30 -4.14 -22.35
CA ASP A 77 22.30 -4.67 -20.98
C ASP A 77 21.56 -3.73 -20.01
N GLU A 78 20.23 -3.78 -20.11
CA GLU A 78 19.26 -3.14 -19.20
C GLU A 78 19.38 -3.59 -17.72
N SER A 79 20.38 -4.40 -17.32
CA SER A 79 20.66 -4.69 -15.91
C SER A 79 21.79 -3.85 -15.30
N THR A 80 22.52 -3.11 -16.13
CA THR A 80 23.66 -2.28 -15.72
C THR A 80 23.20 -0.98 -15.04
N GLU A 81 23.83 -0.58 -13.93
CA GLU A 81 23.67 0.76 -13.37
C GLU A 81 24.55 1.79 -14.12
N PRO A 82 24.18 3.09 -14.17
CA PRO A 82 24.99 4.11 -14.82
C PRO A 82 26.37 4.23 -14.16
N THR A 83 27.41 4.44 -14.98
CA THR A 83 28.82 4.45 -14.51
C THR A 83 29.41 5.85 -14.53
N PHE A 84 30.16 6.21 -13.49
CA PHE A 84 30.74 7.55 -13.35
C PHE A 84 32.19 7.60 -13.86
N ILE A 85 32.47 8.53 -14.78
CA ILE A 85 33.83 8.84 -15.25
C ILE A 85 34.31 10.17 -14.68
N LEU A 86 35.54 10.25 -14.20
CA LEU A 86 36.13 11.49 -13.69
C LEU A 86 36.40 12.44 -14.86
N ALA A 87 35.69 13.56 -14.91
CA ALA A 87 35.85 14.58 -15.94
C ALA A 87 36.85 15.66 -15.52
N SER A 88 36.85 16.08 -14.24
CA SER A 88 37.88 16.99 -13.72
C SER A 88 38.09 16.87 -12.20
N ARG A 89 39.27 17.29 -11.75
CA ARG A 89 39.66 17.47 -10.34
C ARG A 89 40.14 18.91 -10.18
N LEU A 90 39.37 19.73 -9.46
CA LEU A 90 39.55 21.18 -9.41
C LEU A 90 39.95 21.64 -7.99
N PRO A 91 41.20 22.06 -7.75
CA PRO A 91 41.59 22.68 -6.49
C PRO A 91 41.02 24.10 -6.36
N ILE A 92 40.33 24.37 -5.26
CA ILE A 92 39.59 25.61 -5.04
C ILE A 92 40.49 26.68 -4.36
N PRO A 93 40.69 27.87 -4.94
CA PRO A 93 41.60 28.88 -4.40
C PRO A 93 40.98 29.75 -3.29
N PHE A 94 41.21 29.35 -2.03
CA PHE A 94 40.75 30.00 -0.79
C PHE A 94 41.76 30.97 -0.14
N SER A 95 41.29 31.81 0.78
CA SER A 95 42.08 32.88 1.42
C SER A 95 42.70 32.52 2.79
N GLN A 96 42.08 31.62 3.58
CA GLN A 96 42.52 31.28 4.93
C GLN A 96 43.37 30.00 4.95
N LYS A 97 44.68 30.11 5.19
CA LYS A 97 45.60 28.96 5.24
C LYS A 97 45.46 28.10 6.50
N ASP A 98 44.91 28.65 7.57
CA ASP A 98 44.79 27.97 8.87
C ASP A 98 43.48 27.15 9.00
N ALA A 99 42.59 27.22 8.01
CA ALA A 99 41.36 26.44 7.95
C ALA A 99 41.58 25.15 7.14
N LYS A 100 41.39 23.99 7.78
CA LYS A 100 41.41 22.66 7.14
C LYS A 100 40.01 22.07 6.99
N SER A 101 39.04 22.87 6.55
CA SER A 101 37.64 22.42 6.34
C SER A 101 37.33 22.04 4.90
N GLY A 102 38.26 22.29 3.97
CA GLY A 102 38.11 21.96 2.56
C GLY A 102 36.97 22.71 1.87
N VAL A 103 36.32 22.04 0.93
CA VAL A 103 35.04 22.50 0.36
C VAL A 103 33.95 22.22 1.37
N GLN A 104 33.17 23.23 1.75
CA GLN A 104 32.17 23.14 2.81
C GLN A 104 30.76 23.04 2.24
N GLN A 105 30.49 23.74 1.13
CA GLN A 105 29.21 23.70 0.41
C GLN A 105 29.43 23.95 -1.09
N ILE A 106 28.67 23.24 -1.92
CA ILE A 106 28.47 23.52 -3.34
C ILE A 106 27.00 23.89 -3.49
N LEU A 107 26.71 25.06 -4.07
CA LEU A 107 25.35 25.51 -4.39
C LEU A 107 25.23 25.64 -5.91
N LEU A 108 24.54 24.69 -6.53
CA LEU A 108 24.25 24.71 -7.95
C LEU A 108 23.10 25.70 -8.26
N LEU A 109 23.17 26.41 -9.39
CA LEU A 109 22.19 27.39 -9.86
C LEU A 109 21.87 27.13 -11.34
N PRO A 110 21.01 26.15 -11.66
CA PRO A 110 20.75 25.69 -13.03
C PRO A 110 20.23 26.78 -13.96
N THR A 111 19.29 27.62 -13.50
CA THR A 111 18.62 28.63 -14.35
C THR A 111 19.58 29.67 -14.95
N VAL A 112 20.80 29.78 -14.40
CA VAL A 112 21.88 30.67 -14.87
C VAL A 112 23.17 29.92 -15.22
N ASN A 113 23.15 28.58 -15.25
CA ASN A 113 24.28 27.67 -15.49
C ASN A 113 25.55 28.03 -14.68
N LYS A 114 25.39 28.22 -13.36
CA LYS A 114 26.50 28.60 -12.46
C LYS A 114 26.46 27.79 -11.17
N ALA A 115 27.60 27.72 -10.48
CA ALA A 115 27.70 27.23 -9.11
C ALA A 115 28.34 28.30 -8.22
N CYS A 116 27.94 28.35 -6.96
CA CYS A 116 28.66 29.03 -5.89
C CYS A 116 29.29 27.96 -4.99
N VAL A 117 30.58 28.10 -4.68
CA VAL A 117 31.36 27.13 -3.90
C VAL A 117 31.95 27.85 -2.70
N LEU A 118 31.63 27.37 -1.50
CA LEU A 118 32.23 27.81 -0.25
C LEU A 118 33.35 26.85 0.13
N CYS A 119 34.58 27.37 0.21
CA CYS A 119 35.76 26.60 0.58
C CYS A 119 36.66 27.44 1.50
N ASN A 120 37.06 26.87 2.65
CA ASN A 120 37.88 27.50 3.69
C ASN A 120 37.57 29.00 3.89
N GLY A 121 36.28 29.28 4.18
CA GLY A 121 35.80 30.63 4.49
C GLY A 121 35.72 31.60 3.29
N THR A 122 35.87 31.10 2.07
CA THR A 122 35.87 31.88 0.82
C THR A 122 34.78 31.36 -0.11
N ALA A 123 33.79 32.19 -0.44
CA ALA A 123 32.82 31.86 -1.50
C ALA A 123 33.34 32.33 -2.86
N THR A 124 33.24 31.44 -3.86
CA THR A 124 33.73 31.60 -5.23
C THR A 124 32.68 31.13 -6.23
N PHE A 125 32.72 31.60 -7.47
CA PHE A 125 31.71 31.27 -8.49
C PHE A 125 32.31 30.60 -9.71
N TYR A 126 31.59 29.62 -10.25
CA TYR A 126 31.97 28.82 -11.42
C TYR A 126 30.80 28.70 -12.39
N MET A 127 31.09 28.39 -13.66
CA MET A 127 30.12 28.02 -14.68
C MET A 127 29.84 26.52 -14.61
N LEU A 128 28.63 26.11 -15.00
CA LEU A 128 28.26 24.69 -15.13
C LEU A 128 28.19 24.28 -16.61
N PRO A 129 28.56 23.03 -16.96
CA PRO A 129 28.96 21.95 -16.04
C PRO A 129 30.47 21.92 -15.69
N GLU A 130 31.37 22.52 -16.47
CA GLU A 130 32.82 22.23 -16.41
C GLU A 130 33.58 22.93 -15.26
N LEU A 131 32.87 23.59 -14.34
CA LEU A 131 33.42 24.36 -13.22
C LEU A 131 34.51 25.39 -13.60
N SER A 132 34.39 26.01 -14.78
CA SER A 132 35.28 27.10 -15.19
C SER A 132 34.98 28.40 -14.39
N PRO A 133 35.97 29.23 -14.01
CA PRO A 133 35.73 30.38 -13.13
C PRO A 133 34.77 31.43 -13.73
N ALA A 134 33.65 31.67 -13.05
CA ALA A 134 32.65 32.64 -13.50
C ALA A 134 33.11 34.09 -13.24
N PHE A 135 32.43 35.05 -13.90
CA PHE A 135 32.64 36.50 -13.72
C PHE A 135 34.09 36.98 -13.88
N GLY A 136 34.91 36.24 -14.66
CA GLY A 136 36.34 36.53 -14.84
C GLY A 136 37.20 36.30 -13.60
N GLY A 137 36.76 35.46 -12.65
CA GLY A 137 37.54 35.01 -11.49
C GLY A 137 37.73 36.03 -10.35
N ASN A 138 37.36 37.31 -10.57
CA ASN A 138 37.53 38.39 -9.59
C ASN A 138 36.41 38.46 -8.52
N THR A 139 35.28 37.78 -8.74
CA THR A 139 34.16 37.77 -7.80
C THR A 139 34.38 36.71 -6.71
N LYS A 140 35.02 37.11 -5.61
CA LYS A 140 35.20 36.30 -4.40
C LYS A 140 34.65 37.00 -3.17
N VAL A 141 34.05 36.24 -2.24
CA VAL A 141 33.55 36.75 -0.95
C VAL A 141 34.30 36.07 0.19
N ASN A 142 35.21 36.82 0.81
CA ASN A 142 36.00 36.36 1.96
C ASN A 142 35.20 36.41 3.27
N ASN A 143 35.65 35.66 4.27
CA ASN A 143 35.04 35.51 5.60
C ASN A 143 33.57 35.04 5.51
N CYS A 144 33.26 34.24 4.49
CA CYS A 144 31.97 33.60 4.31
C CYS A 144 31.83 32.40 5.27
N ARG A 145 30.62 32.17 5.79
CA ARG A 145 30.29 31.04 6.68
C ARG A 145 29.30 30.06 6.07
N TRP A 146 28.45 30.52 5.14
CA TRP A 146 27.40 29.72 4.52
C TRP A 146 26.90 30.37 3.23
N ILE A 147 26.48 29.55 2.26
CA ILE A 147 25.85 29.94 1.00
C ILE A 147 24.56 29.14 0.76
N GLY A 148 23.53 29.78 0.18
CA GLY A 148 22.24 29.13 -0.07
C GLY A 148 21.08 30.12 -0.06
N GLY A 149 19.97 29.78 0.60
CA GLY A 149 18.89 30.73 0.90
C GLY A 149 18.11 31.17 -0.35
N LEU A 150 18.02 30.27 -1.33
CA LEU A 150 17.02 30.36 -2.39
C LEU A 150 15.61 30.36 -1.77
N ASP A 151 14.66 30.98 -2.45
CA ASP A 151 13.28 31.09 -1.98
C ASP A 151 12.52 29.79 -2.27
N LEU A 152 12.28 28.97 -1.25
CA LEU A 152 11.62 27.68 -1.38
C LEU A 152 10.12 27.78 -1.75
N ASN A 153 9.56 28.99 -1.85
CA ASN A 153 8.20 29.24 -2.31
C ASN A 153 8.11 29.63 -3.80
N GLN A 154 9.25 29.78 -4.50
CA GLN A 154 9.29 29.95 -5.96
C GLN A 154 9.50 28.58 -6.62
N ALA A 155 8.82 28.30 -7.74
CA ALA A 155 9.07 27.07 -8.47
C ALA A 155 10.46 27.11 -9.14
N ALA A 156 11.09 25.94 -9.31
CA ALA A 156 12.46 25.83 -9.80
C ALA A 156 12.68 26.43 -11.21
N GLU A 157 11.61 26.60 -11.98
CA GLU A 157 11.62 27.14 -13.35
C GLU A 157 11.40 28.67 -13.42
N GLU A 158 10.92 29.32 -12.36
CA GLU A 158 10.44 30.72 -12.42
C GLU A 158 11.53 31.81 -12.42
N PRO A 159 12.66 31.70 -11.69
CA PRO A 159 13.65 32.78 -11.62
C PRO A 159 14.77 32.66 -12.68
N GLU A 160 14.58 33.36 -13.81
CA GLU A 160 15.61 33.63 -14.85
C GLU A 160 16.95 34.14 -14.27
N ASN A 161 16.91 34.77 -13.09
CA ASN A 161 18.07 35.30 -12.39
C ASN A 161 17.87 35.14 -10.86
N PRO A 162 18.32 34.04 -10.23
CA PRO A 162 18.00 33.71 -8.83
C PRO A 162 18.70 34.63 -7.81
N VAL A 163 18.14 34.72 -6.60
CA VAL A 163 18.69 35.53 -5.49
C VAL A 163 19.18 34.61 -4.38
N VAL A 164 20.49 34.61 -4.16
CA VAL A 164 21.21 33.78 -3.19
C VAL A 164 21.54 34.61 -1.94
N MET A 165 21.44 33.99 -0.76
CA MET A 165 21.94 34.54 0.50
C MET A 165 23.35 34.02 0.78
N ILE A 166 24.29 34.94 0.97
CA ILE A 166 25.68 34.65 1.31
C ILE A 166 25.96 35.23 2.69
N ALA A 167 26.20 34.36 3.67
CA ALA A 167 26.52 34.79 5.03
C ALA A 167 28.02 35.04 5.17
N THR A 168 28.36 36.22 5.66
CA THR A 168 29.72 36.59 6.09
C THR A 168 29.75 36.72 7.61
N GLN A 169 30.95 36.71 8.20
CA GLN A 169 31.15 36.79 9.65
C GLN A 169 30.35 37.91 10.36
N ASN A 170 30.06 39.02 9.68
CA ASN A 170 29.39 40.19 10.28
C ASN A 170 28.00 40.49 9.70
N ARG A 171 27.63 39.93 8.54
CA ARG A 171 26.39 40.28 7.82
C ARG A 171 25.96 39.21 6.82
N ILE A 172 24.70 39.21 6.44
CA ILE A 172 24.14 38.43 5.33
C ILE A 172 24.04 39.32 4.09
N MET A 173 24.39 38.79 2.93
CA MET A 173 24.35 39.48 1.63
C MET A 173 23.36 38.79 0.70
N LEU A 174 22.30 39.48 0.26
CA LEU A 174 21.42 39.00 -0.80
C LEU A 174 22.02 39.40 -2.14
N VAL A 175 22.37 38.43 -2.97
CA VAL A 175 23.05 38.62 -4.26
C VAL A 175 22.19 38.00 -5.37
N LYS A 176 21.78 38.82 -6.34
CA LYS A 176 21.13 38.35 -7.57
C LYS A 176 22.19 37.86 -8.54
N ILE A 177 22.05 36.64 -9.02
CA ILE A 177 22.97 35.96 -9.94
C ILE A 177 22.36 35.98 -11.35
N GLY A 178 23.19 36.28 -12.34
CA GLY A 178 22.84 36.35 -13.76
C GLY A 178 24.12 36.26 -14.60
N ASP A 179 24.25 37.13 -15.61
CA ASP A 179 25.53 37.39 -16.30
C ASP A 179 26.61 37.96 -15.36
N GLY A 180 26.17 38.64 -14.29
CA GLY A 180 27.01 39.14 -13.21
C GLY A 180 26.38 38.85 -11.84
N ALA A 181 27.22 38.78 -10.80
CA ALA A 181 26.74 38.77 -9.41
C ALA A 181 26.47 40.20 -8.93
N ARG A 182 25.20 40.56 -8.71
CA ARG A 182 24.78 41.89 -8.24
C ARG A 182 24.29 41.83 -6.80
N LEU A 183 24.96 42.56 -5.90
CA LEU A 183 24.46 42.80 -4.55
C LEU A 183 23.10 43.53 -4.61
N VAL A 184 22.08 42.92 -4.01
CA VAL A 184 20.74 43.50 -3.83
C VAL A 184 20.65 44.18 -2.46
N ARG A 185 21.18 43.53 -1.41
CA ARG A 185 21.02 44.00 -0.02
C ARG A 185 22.09 43.42 0.91
N ASN A 186 22.46 44.18 1.93
CA ASN A 186 23.13 43.69 3.13
C ASN A 186 22.12 43.68 4.28
N ILE A 187 22.21 42.71 5.19
CA ILE A 187 21.44 42.66 6.43
C ILE A 187 22.40 42.33 7.58
N ASP A 188 22.42 43.16 8.61
CA ASP A 188 23.40 43.05 9.70
C ASP A 188 22.99 41.98 10.72
N TYR A 189 23.33 40.74 10.39
CA TYR A 189 23.25 39.58 11.27
C TYR A 189 24.65 38.92 11.29
N PRO A 190 25.40 39.00 12.41
CA PRO A 190 26.74 38.41 12.52
C PRO A 190 26.70 36.93 12.88
N GLY A 191 27.79 36.22 12.60
CA GLY A 191 28.08 34.90 13.17
C GLY A 191 27.29 33.71 12.61
N SER A 192 26.31 33.92 11.73
CA SER A 192 25.39 32.88 11.23
C SER A 192 26.05 31.61 10.70
N LEU A 193 25.35 30.48 10.85
CA LEU A 193 25.82 29.14 10.48
C LEU A 193 24.90 28.39 9.51
N THR A 194 23.58 28.62 9.54
CA THR A 194 22.63 28.02 8.57
C THR A 194 21.32 28.80 8.47
N PHE A 195 20.55 28.56 7.39
CA PHE A 195 19.32 29.28 7.06
C PHE A 195 18.35 28.42 6.24
N SER A 196 17.06 28.77 6.28
CA SER A 196 16.07 28.37 5.28
C SER A 196 15.15 29.56 4.96
N ARG A 197 14.60 29.66 3.75
CA ARG A 197 13.85 30.84 3.28
C ARG A 197 12.53 30.49 2.61
N ARG A 198 11.49 31.23 2.99
CA ARG A 198 10.10 31.15 2.51
C ARG A 198 9.60 32.57 2.20
N GLY A 199 9.59 32.96 0.93
CA GLY A 199 9.19 34.30 0.49
C GLY A 199 10.11 35.40 1.03
N ILE A 200 9.53 36.31 1.84
CA ILE A 200 10.25 37.38 2.52
C ILE A 200 10.84 36.97 3.89
N ILE A 201 10.43 35.83 4.45
CA ILE A 201 10.92 35.35 5.75
C ILE A 201 12.03 34.34 5.54
N SER A 202 13.14 34.51 6.26
CA SER A 202 14.18 33.49 6.41
C SER A 202 14.29 33.10 7.87
N CYS A 203 14.22 31.81 8.18
CA CYS A 203 14.67 31.30 9.47
C CYS A 203 16.20 31.19 9.44
N VAL A 204 16.85 31.69 10.47
CA VAL A 204 18.30 31.94 10.52
C VAL A 204 18.87 31.46 11.87
N ALA A 205 20.08 30.92 11.88
CA ALA A 205 20.75 30.52 13.12
C ALA A 205 22.20 31.02 13.19
N ASP A 206 22.65 31.38 14.39
CA ASP A 206 24.05 31.53 14.77
C ASP A 206 24.56 30.33 15.59
N SER A 207 25.59 30.52 16.40
CA SER A 207 26.18 29.50 17.28
C SER A 207 25.36 29.19 18.55
N ARG A 208 24.31 29.96 18.85
CA ARG A 208 23.49 29.81 20.07
C ARG A 208 22.00 29.96 19.86
N THR A 209 21.55 30.79 18.90
CA THR A 209 20.12 31.14 18.76
C THR A 209 19.58 30.92 17.36
N TYR A 210 18.31 30.50 17.31
CA TYR A 210 17.47 30.62 16.12
C TYR A 210 16.82 32.01 16.07
N SER A 211 16.41 32.46 14.91
CA SER A 211 15.64 33.70 14.71
C SER A 211 14.85 33.62 13.40
N LEU A 212 13.79 34.41 13.26
CA LEU A 212 13.22 34.75 11.96
C LEU A 212 13.74 36.12 11.53
N LEU A 213 13.98 36.28 10.23
CA LEU A 213 14.50 37.47 9.60
C LEU A 213 13.63 37.82 8.39
N ASP A 214 12.97 38.96 8.44
CA ASP A 214 12.33 39.56 7.26
C ASP A 214 13.43 40.16 6.37
N VAL A 215 13.66 39.57 5.20
CA VAL A 215 14.69 40.03 4.27
C VAL A 215 14.29 41.29 3.50
N GLU A 216 12.99 41.64 3.49
CA GLU A 216 12.45 42.86 2.88
C GLU A 216 12.37 44.05 3.86
N HIS A 217 12.05 43.83 5.13
CA HIS A 217 11.92 44.90 6.13
C HIS A 217 13.07 44.94 7.15
N GLN A 218 14.01 43.99 7.11
CA GLN A 218 15.15 43.86 8.03
C GLN A 218 14.73 43.71 9.50
N GLN A 219 13.55 43.16 9.76
CA GLN A 219 13.05 42.87 11.10
C GLN A 219 13.60 41.52 11.57
N LYS A 220 14.12 41.45 12.81
CA LYS A 220 14.56 40.21 13.46
C LYS A 220 13.60 39.86 14.59
N ILE A 221 13.02 38.67 14.53
CA ILE A 221 12.28 38.04 15.63
C ILE A 221 13.23 36.99 16.24
N PRO A 222 13.78 37.19 17.45
CA PRO A 222 14.58 36.17 18.11
C PRO A 222 13.69 34.98 18.49
N LEU A 223 14.17 33.76 18.23
CA LEU A 223 13.54 32.53 18.71
C LEU A 223 14.36 31.97 19.88
N PHE A 224 13.95 30.80 20.36
CA PHE A 224 14.59 30.07 21.44
C PHE A 224 16.03 29.59 21.07
N PRO A 225 16.96 29.43 22.04
CA PRO A 225 18.33 28.97 21.77
C PRO A 225 18.42 27.49 21.35
N ILE A 226 19.57 27.13 20.75
CA ILE A 226 19.89 25.80 20.22
C ILE A 226 20.20 24.81 21.35
N SER A 227 20.90 25.27 22.40
CA SER A 227 21.14 24.47 23.61
C SER A 227 20.15 24.81 24.73
N PHE A 228 19.64 23.80 25.43
CA PHE A 228 18.92 24.00 26.70
C PHE A 228 19.79 24.68 27.78
N ALA A 229 21.13 24.56 27.70
CA ALA A 229 22.04 25.18 28.65
C ALA A 229 22.08 26.71 28.54
N ASP A 230 21.92 27.27 27.34
CA ASP A 230 21.94 28.73 27.13
C ASP A 230 20.72 29.42 27.78
N GLU A 231 19.56 28.75 27.91
CA GLU A 231 18.37 29.31 28.60
C GLU A 231 18.64 29.58 30.09
N MET A 232 19.50 28.77 30.72
CA MET A 232 19.89 28.92 32.12
C MET A 232 20.90 30.08 32.32
N ILE A 233 21.53 30.54 31.24
CA ILE A 233 22.51 31.64 31.28
C ILE A 233 21.78 32.98 31.17
N ASP A 234 20.88 33.15 30.20
CA ASP A 234 20.13 34.40 30.03
C ASP A 234 19.17 34.67 31.20
N SER A 235 18.56 33.62 31.78
CA SER A 235 17.69 33.74 32.95
C SER A 235 18.44 34.09 34.26
N ALA A 236 19.77 33.94 34.29
CA ALA A 236 20.63 34.37 35.40
C ALA A 236 21.15 35.82 35.27
N GLY A 237 20.87 36.49 34.14
CA GLY A 237 21.46 37.80 33.80
C GLY A 237 20.76 39.05 34.35
N VAL A 238 19.67 38.92 35.11
CA VAL A 238 18.75 40.04 35.44
C VAL A 238 18.67 40.35 36.95
N GLU A 239 19.80 40.39 37.65
CA GLU A 239 19.85 41.07 38.96
C GLU A 239 21.26 41.60 39.31
N ASP A 240 21.69 42.71 38.69
CA ASP A 240 22.77 43.54 39.25
C ASP A 240 22.65 45.02 38.85
N ILE A 241 22.62 45.93 39.83
CA ILE A 241 22.45 47.37 39.63
C ILE A 241 23.74 48.10 40.06
N PRO A 242 24.52 48.70 39.14
CA PRO A 242 25.76 49.36 39.50
C PRO A 242 25.50 50.63 40.34
N THR A 243 26.02 50.63 41.57
CA THR A 243 25.85 51.75 42.52
C THR A 243 26.86 52.87 42.25
N ALA A 244 26.36 54.05 41.88
CA ALA A 244 27.19 55.21 41.54
C ALA A 244 27.65 56.00 42.79
N ALA A 245 28.95 56.31 42.84
CA ALA A 245 29.52 57.27 43.81
C ALA A 245 29.31 58.73 43.37
N LYS A 246 29.39 59.68 44.30
CA LYS A 246 28.83 61.04 44.20
C LYS A 246 29.88 62.14 44.04
N THR A 247 29.56 63.20 43.28
CA THR A 247 29.70 64.59 43.78
C THR A 247 28.76 65.60 43.09
N SER A 248 28.12 66.41 43.94
CA SER A 248 27.20 67.57 43.77
C SER A 248 27.76 68.75 42.91
N PRO A 249 26.99 69.81 42.52
CA PRO A 249 25.90 70.42 43.30
C PRO A 249 24.68 71.16 42.64
N LEU A 250 23.60 71.26 43.44
CA LEU A 250 22.59 72.36 43.60
C LEU A 250 21.80 72.91 42.37
N SER A 251 20.53 73.37 42.47
CA SER A 251 19.64 73.64 43.63
C SER A 251 18.12 73.61 43.31
N THR A 252 17.30 73.63 44.38
CA THR A 252 15.93 74.25 44.49
C THR A 252 14.73 73.72 43.67
N SER A 253 13.93 72.83 44.30
CA SER A 253 12.47 72.95 44.62
C SER A 253 11.48 73.64 43.65
N PRO A 254 10.27 73.05 43.46
CA PRO A 254 9.13 73.53 44.28
C PRO A 254 8.14 72.43 44.77
N PRO A 255 7.29 72.72 45.78
CA PRO A 255 6.25 71.81 46.27
C PRO A 255 4.87 72.01 45.61
N SER A 256 3.92 71.13 45.97
CA SER A 256 2.51 71.09 45.54
C SER A 256 1.67 72.34 45.85
N HIS A 257 0.70 72.68 44.98
CA HIS A 257 -0.74 72.66 45.34
C HIS A 257 -1.76 72.85 44.18
N SER A 258 -2.76 71.95 44.14
CA SER A 258 -4.16 72.11 43.71
C SER A 258 -4.64 72.99 42.53
N ARG A 259 -5.30 72.31 41.57
CA ARG A 259 -6.62 72.62 40.93
C ARG A 259 -6.83 73.92 40.11
N SER A 260 -7.16 73.72 38.84
CA SER A 260 -8.29 74.39 38.17
C SER A 260 -9.09 73.36 37.32
N HIS A 261 -10.34 73.66 36.94
CA HIS A 261 -11.26 72.72 36.27
C HIS A 261 -12.08 73.40 35.16
N GLY A 262 -12.42 72.62 34.11
CA GLY A 262 -13.59 72.81 33.26
C GLY A 262 -13.32 73.20 31.80
N ARG A 263 -14.27 73.04 30.85
CA ARG A 263 -15.50 72.22 30.86
C ARG A 263 -16.09 72.20 29.43
N SER A 264 -16.37 71.00 28.89
CA SER A 264 -17.49 70.64 27.96
C SER A 264 -17.98 71.60 26.82
N SER A 265 -17.93 71.05 25.59
CA SER A 265 -19.04 70.95 24.58
C SER A 265 -19.58 72.14 23.74
N SER A 266 -19.31 72.06 22.41
CA SER A 266 -20.29 71.90 21.29
C SER A 266 -20.93 73.08 20.51
N LEU A 267 -21.11 72.85 19.18
CA LEU A 267 -21.95 73.54 18.15
C LEU A 267 -21.45 74.93 17.63
N ASN A 268 -21.79 75.42 16.41
CA ASN A 268 -22.89 75.08 15.48
C ASN A 268 -22.63 75.38 13.95
N THR A 269 -23.12 74.47 13.08
CA THR A 269 -23.73 74.57 11.70
C THR A 269 -23.52 75.72 10.67
N LEU A 270 -23.51 75.34 9.37
CA LEU A 270 -24.18 76.05 8.24
C LEU A 270 -24.54 75.10 7.04
N THR A 271 -25.44 75.54 6.14
CA THR A 271 -26.20 74.82 5.07
C THR A 271 -25.43 74.49 3.77
N GLY A 272 -25.87 73.63 2.82
CA GLY A 272 -27.07 72.75 2.70
C GLY A 272 -27.42 72.33 1.23
N MET A 273 -28.52 71.57 1.03
CA MET A 273 -29.24 71.22 -0.24
C MET A 273 -28.64 70.24 -1.29
N LEU A 274 -29.19 69.01 -1.38
CA LEU A 274 -30.06 68.50 -2.49
C LEU A 274 -30.58 67.06 -2.18
N GLN A 275 -31.60 66.56 -2.90
CA GLN A 275 -32.41 65.38 -2.48
C GLN A 275 -33.26 64.74 -3.63
N PRO A 276 -33.93 63.57 -3.44
CA PRO A 276 -33.41 62.20 -3.43
C PRO A 276 -33.56 61.46 -4.80
N PRO A 277 -34.61 60.69 -5.23
CA PRO A 277 -35.77 60.05 -4.56
C PRO A 277 -36.10 58.55 -4.92
N ARG A 278 -36.29 57.70 -3.88
CA ARG A 278 -37.10 56.43 -3.88
C ARG A 278 -36.50 55.22 -4.66
N SER A 279 -36.88 53.95 -4.41
CA SER A 279 -38.11 53.41 -3.79
C SER A 279 -38.00 52.06 -3.03
N SER A 280 -38.63 52.00 -1.84
CA SER A 280 -39.55 50.93 -1.35
C SER A 280 -39.15 49.44 -1.38
N SER A 281 -39.01 48.75 -0.24
CA SER A 281 -40.09 48.04 0.53
C SER A 281 -40.15 46.52 0.24
N ASN A 282 -40.54 45.60 1.14
CA ASN A 282 -40.98 45.77 2.54
C ASN A 282 -40.72 44.53 3.43
N GLU A 283 -40.50 44.83 4.71
CA GLU A 283 -40.93 44.16 5.95
C GLU A 283 -41.79 42.88 5.92
N ARG A 284 -41.51 41.94 6.85
CA ARG A 284 -42.09 41.86 8.23
C ARG A 284 -41.25 40.89 9.09
N SER A 285 -40.89 41.14 10.38
CA SER A 285 -41.63 41.56 11.60
C SER A 285 -42.57 40.46 12.17
N ARG A 286 -42.67 40.17 13.49
CA ARG A 286 -42.19 40.85 14.73
C ARG A 286 -42.41 39.95 16.00
N SER A 287 -41.99 40.45 17.19
CA SER A 287 -42.60 40.18 18.54
C SER A 287 -42.25 38.84 19.27
N LEU A 288 -42.07 38.73 20.61
CA LEU A 288 -42.08 39.68 21.76
C LEU A 288 -41.30 39.13 23.02
N THR A 289 -41.20 39.93 24.09
CA THR A 289 -40.44 39.81 25.38
C THR A 289 -41.22 39.11 26.55
N PRO A 290 -40.80 39.00 27.86
CA PRO A 290 -39.58 39.45 28.62
C PRO A 290 -38.99 38.46 29.72
N GLU A 291 -38.04 39.01 30.53
CA GLU A 291 -37.34 38.63 31.81
C GLU A 291 -38.21 38.12 33.02
N PRO A 292 -37.70 37.71 34.26
CA PRO A 292 -36.42 38.10 34.96
C PRO A 292 -35.69 37.13 35.97
N SER A 293 -34.58 37.64 36.56
CA SER A 293 -34.07 37.50 37.97
C SER A 293 -33.31 36.26 38.55
N GLU A 294 -32.01 36.51 38.85
CA GLU A 294 -31.18 36.23 40.07
C GLU A 294 -31.03 34.86 40.83
N SER A 295 -29.77 34.64 41.25
CA SER A 295 -29.27 34.03 42.51
C SER A 295 -28.85 32.54 42.58
N GLY A 296 -27.83 32.25 43.41
CA GLY A 296 -27.62 30.93 44.04
C GLY A 296 -26.35 30.11 43.68
N THR A 297 -25.62 29.67 44.72
CA THR A 297 -24.67 28.52 44.72
C THR A 297 -25.22 27.48 45.77
N PRO A 298 -24.58 26.36 46.22
CA PRO A 298 -23.25 25.77 45.95
C PRO A 298 -23.14 24.20 45.97
N ARG A 299 -21.90 23.67 46.08
CA ARG A 299 -21.44 22.43 46.81
C ARG A 299 -21.48 20.99 46.22
N ARG A 300 -20.33 20.59 45.66
CA ARG A 300 -19.40 19.47 46.03
C ARG A 300 -19.73 18.50 47.19
N SER A 301 -19.51 17.18 46.97
CA SER A 301 -19.13 16.14 47.97
C SER A 301 -18.63 14.81 47.29
N ILE A 302 -17.42 14.29 47.54
CA ILE A 302 -17.04 13.09 48.39
C ILE A 302 -17.28 11.74 47.67
N SER A 303 -16.44 10.67 47.62
CA SER A 303 -15.53 9.94 48.56
C SER A 303 -14.26 9.40 47.85
N THR A 304 -13.05 9.22 48.42
CA THR A 304 -12.53 8.25 49.45
C THR A 304 -12.76 6.76 49.13
N GLU A 305 -11.83 5.83 49.33
CA GLU A 305 -10.52 5.77 50.06
C GLU A 305 -9.49 4.94 49.19
N ARG A 306 -8.25 4.50 49.51
CA ARG A 306 -7.39 4.40 50.71
C ARG A 306 -5.89 4.17 50.35
N GLY A 307 -4.98 4.91 50.99
CA GLY A 307 -3.77 4.34 51.66
C GLY A 307 -2.60 3.73 50.85
N GLU A 308 -1.55 3.10 51.45
CA GLU A 308 -0.96 3.16 52.83
C GLU A 308 0.57 2.82 52.81
N SER A 309 1.50 3.77 53.06
CA SER A 309 2.90 3.49 53.48
C SER A 309 3.55 4.69 54.22
N THR A 310 4.61 4.46 55.01
CA THR A 310 4.97 5.30 56.18
C THR A 310 6.23 6.16 56.07
N SER A 311 6.26 7.27 56.84
CA SER A 311 7.45 8.07 57.20
C SER A 311 7.26 8.75 58.56
N PRO A 312 8.26 8.76 59.47
CA PRO A 312 8.21 9.51 60.74
C PRO A 312 8.96 10.85 60.69
N ARG A 313 8.35 11.90 61.24
CA ARG A 313 8.97 13.22 61.54
C ARG A 313 9.85 13.17 62.79
N VAL A 314 10.79 14.13 62.90
CA VAL A 314 10.97 14.95 64.12
C VAL A 314 11.15 16.42 63.70
N SER A 315 10.75 17.37 64.54
CA SER A 315 10.78 18.83 64.30
C SER A 315 11.54 19.56 65.40
N SER A 316 12.10 20.76 65.13
CA SER A 316 12.19 21.85 66.13
C SER A 316 12.55 23.21 65.53
N ASP A 317 12.00 24.29 66.09
CA ASP A 317 12.33 25.69 65.80
C ASP A 317 13.68 26.13 66.40
N SER A 318 14.25 27.23 65.88
CA SER A 318 14.95 28.22 66.72
C SER A 318 15.07 29.60 66.04
N VAL A 319 15.21 30.63 66.88
CA VAL A 319 15.18 32.06 66.51
C VAL A 319 16.61 32.63 66.35
N ARG A 320 16.74 33.73 65.59
CA ARG A 320 18.01 34.39 65.22
C ARG A 320 18.67 35.18 66.36
N GLN A 321 20.00 35.36 66.22
CA GLN A 321 20.89 36.49 66.59
C GLN A 321 22.07 36.11 67.50
N PRO A 322 23.23 36.81 67.42
CA PRO A 322 23.81 37.60 66.32
C PRO A 322 25.16 37.00 65.85
N VAL A 323 25.92 37.73 65.02
CA VAL A 323 27.30 37.37 64.58
C VAL A 323 28.26 38.55 64.80
N ASP A 324 29.48 38.21 65.23
CA ASP A 324 30.67 39.08 65.21
C ASP A 324 31.72 38.51 64.23
N GLU A 325 32.68 39.33 63.82
CA GLU A 325 33.60 39.05 62.71
C GLU A 325 34.82 38.17 63.07
N GLU A 326 35.24 37.26 62.17
CA GLU A 326 36.55 37.33 61.47
C GLU A 326 36.90 36.08 60.62
N ASN A 327 37.54 36.33 59.46
CA ASN A 327 38.50 35.48 58.71
C ASN A 327 38.14 34.05 58.19
N ARG A 328 38.33 33.88 56.84
CA ARG A 328 38.72 32.65 56.09
C ARG A 328 37.64 31.56 55.88
N LYS A 329 37.41 30.98 54.69
CA LYS A 329 38.09 30.97 53.36
C LYS A 329 37.01 30.97 52.23
N PRO A 330 37.35 31.31 50.96
CA PRO A 330 36.44 31.12 49.83
C PRO A 330 36.22 29.63 49.50
N LEU A 331 35.03 29.32 48.96
CA LEU A 331 34.69 28.02 48.37
C LEU A 331 35.45 27.80 47.05
N PRO A 332 35.64 26.53 46.61
CA PRO A 332 36.21 26.26 45.29
C PRO A 332 35.29 26.80 44.17
N PRO A 333 35.84 27.25 43.03
CA PRO A 333 35.03 27.63 41.89
C PRO A 333 34.27 26.42 41.36
N LEU A 334 33.03 26.62 40.89
CA LEU A 334 32.31 25.58 40.15
C LEU A 334 33.13 25.13 38.93
N PRO A 335 33.06 23.85 38.54
CA PRO A 335 33.70 23.39 37.32
C PRO A 335 33.14 24.15 36.13
N LYS A 336 34.01 24.74 35.31
CA LYS A 336 33.62 25.31 34.02
C LYS A 336 33.22 24.15 33.11
N GLN A 337 31.93 23.84 33.04
CA GLN A 337 31.40 22.94 32.03
C GLN A 337 31.66 23.56 30.66
N THR A 338 32.51 22.91 29.87
CA THR A 338 32.76 23.26 28.48
C THR A 338 31.62 22.66 27.64
N PHE A 339 30.52 23.40 27.53
CA PHE A 339 29.39 22.99 26.70
C PHE A 339 29.84 22.83 25.24
N SER A 340 29.44 21.72 24.63
CA SER A 340 29.60 21.42 23.21
C SER A 340 28.73 22.37 22.39
N GLN A 341 29.29 22.93 21.31
CA GLN A 341 28.55 23.87 20.45
C GLN A 341 27.76 23.08 19.40
N LEU A 342 26.51 22.78 19.70
CA LEU A 342 25.60 22.05 18.81
C LEU A 342 25.48 22.73 17.42
N LYS A 343 25.53 21.91 16.37
CA LYS A 343 25.30 22.32 14.98
C LYS A 343 23.80 22.65 14.78
N PRO A 344 23.41 23.90 14.49
CA PRO A 344 22.01 24.23 14.23
C PRO A 344 21.47 23.49 13.01
N HIS A 345 20.20 23.08 13.09
CA HIS A 345 19.45 22.47 11.98
C HIS A 345 18.16 23.25 11.74
N ILE A 346 17.94 23.65 10.49
CA ILE A 346 16.75 24.35 10.03
C ILE A 346 16.23 23.61 8.80
N LEU A 347 15.02 23.07 8.90
CA LEU A 347 14.26 22.53 7.78
C LEU A 347 12.95 23.32 7.62
N SER A 348 12.23 23.11 6.52
CA SER A 348 10.96 23.80 6.27
C SER A 348 9.96 22.85 5.60
N PRO A 349 9.16 22.08 6.36
CA PRO A 349 8.26 21.08 5.83
C PRO A 349 7.19 21.69 4.91
N THR A 350 6.50 22.74 5.36
CA THR A 350 5.46 23.44 4.59
C THR A 350 5.96 24.80 4.10
N SER A 351 5.16 25.49 3.28
CA SER A 351 5.49 26.82 2.74
C SER A 351 5.44 27.96 3.78
N SER A 352 4.96 27.68 4.99
CA SER A 352 4.71 28.64 6.08
C SER A 352 5.37 28.28 7.41
N GLU A 353 6.16 27.20 7.47
CA GLU A 353 6.65 26.63 8.73
C GLU A 353 8.10 26.13 8.63
N PHE A 354 8.81 26.17 9.76
CA PHE A 354 10.19 25.72 9.94
C PHE A 354 10.27 24.67 11.05
N LEU A 355 11.08 23.64 10.85
CA LEU A 355 11.44 22.64 11.86
C LEU A 355 12.86 22.92 12.35
N LEU A 356 13.00 23.19 13.65
CA LEU A 356 14.24 23.63 14.30
C LEU A 356 14.66 22.62 15.37
N VAL A 357 15.93 22.21 15.42
CA VAL A 357 16.38 21.16 16.37
C VAL A 357 17.20 21.73 17.52
N ARG A 358 16.80 21.35 18.74
CA ARG A 358 17.40 21.74 20.03
C ARG A 358 17.88 20.50 20.80
N GLY A 359 18.89 20.66 21.66
CA GLY A 359 19.42 19.60 22.52
C GLY A 359 20.21 20.17 23.71
N SER A 360 20.90 19.33 24.47
CA SER A 360 21.86 19.79 25.50
C SER A 360 23.31 19.54 25.07
N ASP A 361 23.57 18.31 24.60
CA ASP A 361 24.85 17.79 24.10
C ASP A 361 24.57 16.82 22.93
N GLU A 362 25.57 16.53 22.10
CA GLU A 362 25.44 15.68 20.90
C GLU A 362 25.01 14.24 21.24
N LYS A 363 25.29 13.79 22.47
CA LYS A 363 24.95 12.44 22.95
C LYS A 363 23.57 12.34 23.61
N GLU A 364 22.92 13.46 23.89
CA GLU A 364 21.57 13.50 24.48
C GLU A 364 20.48 13.54 23.40
N PRO A 365 19.23 13.17 23.72
CA PRO A 365 18.09 13.26 22.81
C PRO A 365 17.88 14.66 22.21
N GLY A 366 17.56 14.69 20.91
CA GLY A 366 17.20 15.93 20.20
C GLY A 366 15.71 16.21 20.27
N VAL A 367 15.32 17.49 20.28
CA VAL A 367 13.93 17.93 20.22
C VAL A 367 13.72 18.84 19.03
N GLY A 368 12.83 18.42 18.11
CA GLY A 368 12.37 19.21 16.97
C GLY A 368 11.16 20.07 17.34
N MET A 369 11.24 21.37 17.03
CA MET A 369 10.24 22.39 17.29
C MET A 369 9.71 22.95 15.97
N PHE A 370 8.38 22.97 15.78
CA PHE A 370 7.74 23.56 14.60
C PHE A 370 7.33 25.01 14.86
N VAL A 371 7.87 25.94 14.07
CA VAL A 371 7.63 27.40 14.20
C VAL A 371 7.08 27.94 12.89
N ASN A 372 6.03 28.76 12.93
CA ASN A 372 5.48 29.41 11.73
C ASN A 372 6.33 30.60 11.25
N VAL A 373 5.91 31.27 10.18
CA VAL A 373 6.55 32.51 9.67
C VAL A 373 6.43 33.73 10.60
N ASP A 374 5.54 33.70 11.59
CA ASP A 374 5.33 34.78 12.57
C ASP A 374 6.18 34.63 13.84
N GLY A 375 6.66 33.40 14.13
CA GLY A 375 7.48 33.05 15.30
C GLY A 375 6.77 32.19 16.37
N ASP A 376 5.51 31.85 16.17
CA ASP A 376 4.72 31.01 17.09
C ASP A 376 5.02 29.51 16.89
N VAL A 377 4.97 28.75 17.99
CA VAL A 377 5.07 27.28 17.97
C VAL A 377 3.70 26.67 17.66
N VAL A 378 3.61 25.89 16.57
CA VAL A 378 2.32 25.50 15.95
C VAL A 378 1.96 24.01 16.04
N ARG A 379 2.89 23.12 16.40
CA ARG A 379 2.65 21.68 16.61
C ARG A 379 3.31 21.16 17.89
N GLY A 380 2.99 19.92 18.25
CA GLY A 380 3.75 19.14 19.23
C GLY A 380 5.21 18.92 18.79
N THR A 381 6.06 18.48 19.72
CA THR A 381 7.50 18.32 19.51
C THR A 381 7.86 16.97 18.88
N LEU A 382 8.72 16.98 17.88
CA LEU A 382 9.36 15.77 17.34
C LEU A 382 10.54 15.36 18.25
N THR A 383 10.75 14.06 18.50
CA THR A 383 11.83 13.59 19.39
C THR A 383 12.82 12.68 18.64
N PHE A 384 14.11 12.96 18.79
CA PHE A 384 15.19 12.18 18.19
C PHE A 384 15.96 11.42 19.28
N ASN A 385 16.33 10.16 19.05
CA ASN A 385 17.01 9.35 20.06
C ASN A 385 18.37 9.95 20.51
N ARG A 386 19.04 10.70 19.62
CA ARG A 386 20.16 11.61 19.92
C ARG A 386 20.06 12.88 19.08
N TYR A 387 20.85 13.89 19.41
CA TYR A 387 20.99 15.08 18.56
C TYR A 387 21.51 14.67 17.16
N PRO A 388 20.82 15.04 16.07
CA PRO A 388 21.20 14.57 14.74
C PRO A 388 22.49 15.24 14.24
N LYS A 389 23.34 14.49 13.54
CA LYS A 389 24.51 15.05 12.83
C LYS A 389 24.10 15.71 11.50
N SER A 390 23.04 15.22 10.87
CA SER A 390 22.39 15.82 9.71
C SER A 390 20.94 15.32 9.59
N ILE A 391 20.08 16.08 8.91
CA ILE A 391 18.62 15.85 8.88
C ILE A 391 18.03 16.38 7.56
N VAL A 392 17.07 15.66 6.98
CA VAL A 392 16.36 16.00 5.72
C VAL A 392 14.87 15.63 5.81
N ILE A 393 14.06 16.06 4.82
CA ILE A 393 12.62 15.72 4.72
C ILE A 393 12.33 15.10 3.35
N ASP A 394 11.97 13.81 3.33
CA ASP A 394 11.39 13.21 2.14
C ASP A 394 9.88 13.53 2.08
N LYS A 395 9.48 14.30 1.06
CA LYS A 395 8.09 14.71 0.81
C LYS A 395 7.25 13.69 0.04
N GLY A 396 7.87 12.71 -0.62
CA GLY A 396 7.20 11.69 -1.43
C GLY A 396 6.76 12.15 -2.82
N ASP A 397 7.02 13.40 -3.20
CA ASP A 397 6.68 13.95 -4.53
C ASP A 397 7.32 13.16 -5.69
N GLU A 398 8.49 12.53 -5.48
CA GLU A 398 9.25 11.82 -6.52
C GLU A 398 8.59 10.53 -7.04
N THR A 399 7.54 10.03 -6.38
CA THR A 399 6.83 8.78 -6.79
C THR A 399 5.34 8.96 -7.09
N ASN A 400 4.75 10.14 -6.83
CA ASN A 400 3.30 10.33 -6.84
C ASN A 400 2.82 11.06 -8.11
N LEU A 401 2.26 10.32 -9.08
CA LEU A 401 1.55 10.89 -10.24
C LEU A 401 0.22 11.58 -9.86
N ILE A 402 -0.24 11.41 -8.61
CA ILE A 402 -1.45 12.01 -8.07
C ILE A 402 -1.06 12.80 -6.80
N GLN A 403 -0.87 14.11 -6.95
CA GLN A 403 -0.58 15.00 -5.83
C GLN A 403 -1.89 15.34 -5.09
N SER A 404 -1.99 14.87 -3.83
CA SER A 404 -3.08 15.20 -2.90
C SER A 404 -2.58 16.26 -1.91
N PRO A 405 -2.88 17.57 -2.11
CA PRO A 405 -2.21 18.68 -1.40
C PRO A 405 -2.49 18.80 0.10
N GLU A 406 -3.32 17.91 0.67
CA GLU A 406 -3.72 17.92 2.09
C GLU A 406 -3.25 16.66 2.86
N ASN A 407 -2.47 15.76 2.25
CA ASN A 407 -2.15 14.44 2.85
C ASN A 407 -0.66 14.28 3.23
N THR A 408 -0.22 15.05 4.24
CA THR A 408 1.12 15.04 4.87
C THR A 408 1.58 13.68 5.44
N LYS A 409 0.69 12.68 5.52
CA LYS A 409 0.92 11.38 6.16
C LYS A 409 2.03 10.51 5.54
N ASP A 410 2.46 10.86 4.33
CA ASP A 410 3.53 10.19 3.60
C ASP A 410 4.86 10.98 3.60
N GLU A 411 4.94 12.10 4.32
CA GLU A 411 6.19 12.85 4.52
C GLU A 411 6.99 12.33 5.72
N PHE A 412 8.29 12.12 5.54
CA PHE A 412 9.18 11.60 6.58
C PHE A 412 10.34 12.56 6.85
N VAL A 413 10.69 12.69 8.13
CA VAL A 413 11.97 13.25 8.56
C VAL A 413 12.97 12.10 8.68
N LEU A 414 14.14 12.28 8.06
CA LEU A 414 15.24 11.34 8.12
C LEU A 414 16.43 12.01 8.80
N ALA A 415 16.93 11.40 9.87
CA ALA A 415 17.98 11.93 10.73
C ALA A 415 19.15 10.95 10.86
N VAL A 416 20.37 11.44 10.61
CA VAL A 416 21.59 10.66 10.87
C VAL A 416 21.96 10.83 12.34
N ILE A 417 21.85 9.74 13.10
CA ILE A 417 22.19 9.67 14.52
C ILE A 417 23.29 8.62 14.77
N GLU A 418 23.85 8.63 15.97
CA GLU A 418 24.83 7.63 16.43
C GLU A 418 24.23 6.78 17.55
N SER A 419 24.49 5.48 17.55
CA SER A 419 24.14 4.55 18.64
C SER A 419 25.42 3.90 19.15
N ASP A 420 25.53 3.70 20.47
CA ASP A 420 26.66 3.01 21.09
C ASP A 420 26.17 1.63 21.56
N GLU A 421 26.26 0.63 20.68
CA GLU A 421 25.81 -0.75 20.93
C GLU A 421 27.00 -1.71 20.96
N ASP A 422 27.01 -2.64 21.92
CA ASP A 422 28.10 -3.59 22.20
C ASP A 422 29.51 -2.98 22.33
N GLY A 423 29.60 -1.66 22.57
CA GLY A 423 30.85 -0.91 22.66
C GLY A 423 31.38 -0.36 21.34
N GLN A 424 30.65 -0.53 20.24
CA GLN A 424 30.95 0.11 18.94
C GLN A 424 29.97 1.26 18.68
N THR A 425 30.49 2.44 18.35
CA THR A 425 29.67 3.57 17.87
C THR A 425 29.26 3.32 16.43
N ARG A 426 27.98 3.01 16.20
CA ARG A 426 27.39 2.82 14.86
C ARG A 426 26.58 4.04 14.45
N LYS A 427 26.38 4.19 13.14
CA LYS A 427 25.54 5.24 12.55
C LYS A 427 24.25 4.64 12.04
N LEU A 428 23.13 5.24 12.46
CA LEU A 428 21.79 4.83 12.09
C LEU A 428 21.09 5.98 11.38
N LEU A 429 20.29 5.63 10.37
CA LEU A 429 19.32 6.53 9.77
C LEU A 429 18.00 6.32 10.53
N GLU A 430 17.67 7.25 11.43
CA GLU A 430 16.39 7.31 12.11
C GLU A 430 15.36 7.95 11.18
N VAL A 431 14.24 7.26 10.98
CA VAL A 431 13.17 7.64 10.05
C VAL A 431 11.86 7.67 10.83
N GLN A 432 11.20 8.83 10.82
CA GLN A 432 9.90 9.03 11.47
C GLN A 432 9.01 10.01 10.68
N PRO A 433 7.68 9.79 10.64
CA PRO A 433 6.75 10.78 10.09
C PRO A 433 6.71 12.02 10.98
N TRP A 434 6.59 13.21 10.40
CA TRP A 434 6.67 14.46 11.16
C TRP A 434 5.33 15.01 11.66
N ASP A 435 4.20 14.52 11.13
CA ASP A 435 2.83 14.98 11.41
C ASP A 435 2.02 13.91 12.18
N VAL A 436 2.55 13.46 13.31
CA VAL A 436 1.98 12.41 14.19
C VAL A 436 1.90 12.90 15.64
N ASP A 437 0.91 12.42 16.40
CA ASP A 437 0.76 12.71 17.83
C ASP A 437 2.00 12.22 18.61
N PRO A 438 2.68 13.07 19.41
CA PRO A 438 3.81 12.65 20.24
C PRO A 438 3.54 11.44 21.16
N ALA A 439 2.28 11.11 21.46
CA ALA A 439 1.90 9.93 22.21
C ALA A 439 1.90 8.60 21.41
N GLU A 440 1.85 8.66 20.07
CA GLU A 440 1.98 7.49 19.16
C GLU A 440 3.31 7.51 18.37
N ALA A 441 4.14 8.57 18.49
CA ALA A 441 5.34 8.78 17.68
C ALA A 441 6.40 7.66 17.77
N ASP A 442 6.66 7.09 18.95
CA ASP A 442 7.66 6.02 19.12
C ASP A 442 7.23 4.69 18.47
N ASP A 443 5.93 4.43 18.32
CA ASP A 443 5.41 3.27 17.57
C ASP A 443 5.61 3.41 16.04
N HIS A 444 5.95 4.62 15.57
CA HIS A 444 6.17 4.97 14.16
C HIS A 444 7.64 5.25 13.79
N LYS A 445 8.57 5.18 14.75
CA LYS A 445 10.01 5.28 14.48
C LYS A 445 10.56 3.99 13.87
N SER A 446 11.48 4.15 12.94
CA SER A 446 12.29 3.05 12.39
C SER A 446 13.74 3.47 12.28
N TRP A 447 14.65 2.51 12.46
CA TRP A 447 16.09 2.72 12.39
C TRP A 447 16.67 1.79 11.33
N ILE A 448 17.47 2.36 10.44
CA ILE A 448 18.10 1.64 9.34
C ILE A 448 19.62 1.75 9.53
N GLU A 449 20.28 0.61 9.66
CA GLU A 449 21.75 0.58 9.82
C GLU A 449 22.43 1.05 8.52
N VAL A 450 23.33 2.02 8.65
CA VAL A 450 24.14 2.48 7.51
C VAL A 450 25.12 1.35 7.14
N PRO A 451 25.25 0.94 5.86
CA PRO A 451 26.03 -0.23 5.47
C PRO A 451 27.44 -0.25 6.05
N SER A 452 27.79 -1.34 6.74
CA SER A 452 29.01 -1.41 7.55
C SER A 452 30.28 -1.27 6.70
N MET A 453 31.08 -0.27 7.07
CA MET A 453 32.40 -0.02 6.50
C MET A 453 33.44 -0.81 7.29
N GLN A 454 34.54 -1.22 6.64
CA GLN A 454 35.60 -2.03 7.28
C GLN A 454 36.54 -1.19 8.16
N ASP A 455 36.49 0.14 8.07
CA ASP A 455 37.31 1.08 8.80
C ASP A 455 36.55 1.69 9.99
N GLU A 456 37.01 1.43 11.22
CA GLU A 456 36.35 1.84 12.47
C GLU A 456 36.39 3.36 12.77
N GLN A 457 36.75 4.21 11.79
CA GLN A 457 37.09 5.63 12.00
C GLN A 457 36.38 6.63 11.07
N THR A 458 35.32 6.24 10.34
CA THR A 458 34.58 7.18 9.46
C THR A 458 33.71 8.17 10.26
N GLU A 459 34.32 9.17 10.90
CA GLU A 459 33.62 10.26 11.62
C GLU A 459 32.72 11.08 10.69
N HIS A 460 33.11 11.25 9.44
CA HIS A 460 32.47 12.12 8.46
C HIS A 460 31.38 11.38 7.67
N VAL A 461 30.12 11.78 7.92
CA VAL A 461 28.91 11.30 7.23
C VAL A 461 27.97 12.47 7.00
N GLY A 462 27.34 12.52 5.83
CA GLY A 462 26.33 13.52 5.48
C GLY A 462 25.20 12.94 4.63
N ILE A 463 24.09 13.67 4.59
CA ILE A 463 22.88 13.37 3.82
C ILE A 463 22.31 14.69 3.29
N CYS A 464 21.89 14.73 2.03
CA CYS A 464 21.30 15.89 1.38
C CYS A 464 20.19 15.48 0.38
N HIS A 465 19.46 16.48 -0.12
CA HIS A 465 18.83 16.40 -1.44
C HIS A 465 19.77 17.03 -2.46
N THR A 466 19.83 16.45 -3.65
CA THR A 466 20.50 16.99 -4.84
C THR A 466 19.48 17.64 -5.78
N ILE A 467 19.92 18.54 -6.66
CA ILE A 467 19.00 19.28 -7.56
C ILE A 467 18.29 18.37 -8.56
N SER A 468 18.97 17.36 -9.12
CA SER A 468 18.33 16.35 -9.96
C SER A 468 18.09 15.07 -9.16
N SER A 469 16.96 14.43 -9.39
CA SER A 469 16.75 13.03 -9.01
C SER A 469 17.58 12.10 -9.90
N THR A 470 17.95 10.92 -9.36
CA THR A 470 18.47 9.81 -10.17
C THR A 470 17.37 8.77 -10.37
N GLN A 471 17.17 8.29 -11.60
CA GLN A 471 16.30 7.14 -11.88
C GLN A 471 17.01 5.83 -11.53
N LEU A 472 16.29 4.87 -10.95
CA LEU A 472 16.80 3.53 -10.66
C LEU A 472 15.69 2.46 -10.68
N GLU A 473 16.06 1.18 -10.77
CA GLU A 473 15.11 0.05 -10.71
C GLU A 473 15.15 -0.65 -9.35
N VAL A 474 14.00 -0.78 -8.68
CA VAL A 474 13.84 -1.64 -7.51
C VAL A 474 13.63 -3.10 -7.96
N GLN A 475 14.75 -3.75 -8.35
CA GLN A 475 14.80 -5.13 -8.87
C GLN A 475 14.04 -6.18 -8.03
N GLY A 476 13.80 -5.93 -6.74
CA GLY A 476 12.99 -6.80 -5.88
C GLY A 476 11.55 -6.94 -6.40
N LEU A 477 10.93 -5.84 -6.82
CA LEU A 477 9.56 -5.85 -7.35
C LEU A 477 9.48 -6.65 -8.66
N GLY A 478 10.50 -6.56 -9.51
CA GLY A 478 10.67 -7.35 -10.74
C GLY A 478 10.67 -8.86 -10.50
N LYS A 479 11.22 -9.32 -9.37
CA LYS A 479 11.24 -10.75 -9.00
C LYS A 479 9.91 -11.24 -8.45
N LEU A 480 9.13 -10.38 -7.80
CA LEU A 480 7.84 -10.74 -7.19
C LEU A 480 6.68 -10.67 -8.20
N LEU A 481 6.55 -9.55 -8.92
CA LEU A 481 5.37 -9.19 -9.72
C LEU A 481 5.46 -9.50 -11.22
N ARG A 482 6.57 -10.06 -11.73
CA ARG A 482 6.59 -10.57 -13.12
C ARG A 482 5.62 -11.74 -13.24
N MET A 483 4.66 -11.66 -14.16
CA MET A 483 3.80 -12.80 -14.50
C MET A 483 4.63 -13.88 -15.20
N VAL A 484 4.48 -15.12 -14.74
CA VAL A 484 5.16 -16.30 -15.30
C VAL A 484 4.17 -17.45 -15.40
N ARG A 485 4.46 -18.40 -16.30
CA ARG A 485 3.73 -19.65 -16.39
C ARG A 485 4.00 -20.53 -15.16
N LEU A 486 2.96 -20.86 -14.41
CA LEU A 486 3.02 -21.80 -13.28
C LEU A 486 3.37 -23.21 -13.80
N LYS A 487 4.38 -23.86 -13.21
CA LYS A 487 4.71 -25.25 -13.54
C LYS A 487 3.68 -26.20 -12.91
N THR A 488 2.71 -26.61 -13.70
CA THR A 488 1.66 -27.55 -13.29
C THR A 488 2.04 -29.00 -13.63
N PRO A 489 1.53 -29.99 -12.87
CA PRO A 489 1.43 -31.38 -13.35
C PRO A 489 0.60 -31.45 -14.64
N ALA A 490 0.55 -32.61 -15.31
CA ALA A 490 -0.20 -32.76 -16.56
C ALA A 490 -1.72 -32.53 -16.40
N LEU A 491 -2.18 -31.28 -16.60
CA LEU A 491 -3.59 -30.86 -16.58
C LEU A 491 -4.24 -30.96 -17.97
N SER A 492 -5.57 -31.08 -18.00
CA SER A 492 -6.32 -31.18 -19.25
C SER A 492 -6.44 -29.83 -19.98
N SER A 493 -5.69 -29.66 -21.06
CA SER A 493 -5.85 -28.58 -22.04
C SER A 493 -7.03 -28.86 -22.98
N LYS A 494 -8.25 -28.89 -22.43
CA LYS A 494 -9.48 -28.88 -23.24
C LYS A 494 -9.95 -27.45 -23.41
N ALA A 495 -10.01 -26.98 -24.65
CA ALA A 495 -10.68 -25.72 -24.96
C ALA A 495 -12.16 -25.80 -24.51
N PRO A 496 -12.73 -24.74 -23.93
CA PRO A 496 -14.16 -24.68 -23.67
C PRO A 496 -14.91 -24.78 -25.00
N THR A 497 -16.03 -25.51 -25.01
CA THR A 497 -16.89 -25.61 -26.21
C THR A 497 -17.48 -24.24 -26.50
N ALA A 498 -16.96 -23.56 -27.51
CA ALA A 498 -17.39 -22.23 -27.89
C ALA A 498 -18.83 -22.24 -28.45
N ASP A 499 -19.47 -21.08 -28.42
CA ASP A 499 -20.71 -20.88 -29.19
C ASP A 499 -20.34 -20.91 -30.68
N PRO A 500 -20.99 -21.76 -31.52
CA PRO A 500 -20.67 -21.86 -32.95
C PRO A 500 -20.86 -20.53 -33.71
N ARG A 501 -21.64 -19.60 -33.16
CA ARG A 501 -21.77 -18.24 -33.69
C ARG A 501 -20.55 -17.37 -33.40
N THR A 502 -19.88 -17.60 -32.29
CA THR A 502 -18.64 -16.94 -31.89
C THR A 502 -17.44 -17.55 -32.62
N GLU A 503 -17.40 -18.87 -32.81
CA GLU A 503 -16.41 -19.53 -33.69
C GLU A 503 -16.46 -18.97 -35.11
N ALA A 504 -17.63 -18.93 -35.74
CA ALA A 504 -17.78 -18.36 -37.09
C ALA A 504 -17.34 -16.88 -37.17
N SER A 505 -17.50 -16.12 -36.09
CA SER A 505 -17.10 -14.71 -36.01
C SER A 505 -15.58 -14.56 -35.82
N ILE A 506 -14.96 -15.42 -35.02
CA ILE A 506 -13.50 -15.48 -34.82
C ILE A 506 -12.81 -15.98 -36.10
N GLU A 507 -13.35 -17.01 -36.74
CA GLU A 507 -12.83 -17.57 -37.98
C GLU A 507 -12.93 -16.57 -39.15
N GLN A 508 -14.00 -15.75 -39.19
CA GLN A 508 -14.09 -14.61 -40.10
C GLN A 508 -13.01 -13.56 -39.81
N LEU A 509 -12.85 -13.14 -38.55
CA LEU A 509 -11.87 -12.11 -38.17
C LEU A 509 -10.42 -12.59 -38.37
N GLN A 510 -10.15 -13.88 -38.19
CA GLN A 510 -8.87 -14.51 -38.55
C GLN A 510 -8.62 -14.48 -40.05
N LYS A 511 -9.61 -14.85 -40.89
CA LYS A 511 -9.48 -14.75 -42.36
C LYS A 511 -9.34 -13.31 -42.85
N GLU A 512 -10.00 -12.35 -42.20
CA GLU A 512 -9.81 -10.93 -42.46
C GLU A 512 -8.39 -10.48 -42.09
N LYS A 513 -7.84 -10.91 -40.94
CA LYS A 513 -6.42 -10.67 -40.61
C LYS A 513 -5.45 -11.30 -41.61
N GLU A 514 -5.65 -12.57 -41.98
CA GLU A 514 -4.83 -13.25 -42.99
C GLU A 514 -4.86 -12.51 -44.33
N LEU A 515 -6.01 -11.92 -44.72
CA LEU A 515 -6.16 -11.09 -45.92
C LEU A 515 -5.45 -9.72 -45.85
N PHE A 516 -5.18 -9.20 -44.64
CA PHE A 516 -4.37 -7.98 -44.46
C PHE A 516 -2.88 -8.31 -44.32
N GLU A 517 -2.50 -9.29 -43.50
CA GLU A 517 -1.10 -9.70 -43.29
C GLU A 517 -0.46 -10.26 -44.58
N SER A 518 -1.25 -10.91 -45.45
CA SER A 518 -0.77 -11.38 -46.77
C SER A 518 -0.54 -10.27 -47.80
N GLN A 519 -0.86 -9.00 -47.50
CA GLN A 519 -0.54 -7.86 -48.38
C GLN A 519 0.77 -7.14 -48.01
N GLU A 520 1.32 -7.35 -46.81
CA GLU A 520 2.60 -6.75 -46.41
C GLU A 520 3.81 -7.68 -46.67
N LEU A 521 3.59 -8.94 -47.03
CA LEU A 521 4.63 -9.94 -47.27
C LEU A 521 5.04 -10.04 -48.75
N THR A 522 5.87 -9.10 -49.20
CA THR A 522 6.83 -9.35 -50.29
C THR A 522 8.25 -9.14 -49.76
N ASP A 523 9.20 -9.97 -50.23
CA ASP A 523 10.61 -10.02 -49.82
C ASP A 523 10.89 -10.31 -48.32
N THR A 524 10.71 -11.57 -47.90
CA THR A 524 11.85 -12.45 -47.52
C THR A 524 11.40 -13.85 -47.07
N ASP A 525 11.59 -14.87 -47.92
CA ASP A 525 11.41 -16.27 -47.55
C ASP A 525 12.54 -16.77 -46.62
N VAL A 526 12.31 -16.65 -45.31
CA VAL A 526 13.04 -17.43 -44.29
C VAL A 526 12.01 -18.18 -43.45
N PRO A 527 12.04 -19.53 -43.40
CA PRO A 527 11.10 -20.28 -42.58
C PRO A 527 11.41 -20.01 -41.10
N LYS A 528 10.56 -19.19 -40.46
CA LYS A 528 10.62 -18.97 -39.02
C LYS A 528 10.54 -20.33 -38.33
N LYS A 529 11.63 -20.73 -37.65
CA LYS A 529 11.54 -21.72 -36.57
C LYS A 529 10.42 -21.24 -35.63
N SER A 530 9.66 -22.18 -35.08
CA SER A 530 8.62 -21.89 -34.08
C SER A 530 9.18 -20.94 -33.03
N THR A 531 8.72 -19.69 -33.04
CA THR A 531 9.16 -18.69 -32.06
C THR A 531 8.78 -19.20 -30.68
N ASP A 532 9.70 -19.05 -29.73
CA ASP A 532 9.44 -19.43 -28.36
C ASP A 532 8.56 -18.35 -27.72
N TRP A 533 7.26 -18.41 -28.02
CA TRP A 533 6.26 -17.44 -27.59
C TRP A 533 6.22 -17.27 -26.06
N GLU A 534 6.67 -18.28 -25.31
CA GLU A 534 6.80 -18.21 -23.86
C GLU A 534 8.04 -17.41 -23.47
N ALA A 535 9.17 -17.56 -24.17
CA ALA A 535 10.32 -16.67 -24.01
C ALA A 535 10.01 -15.23 -24.45
N ASP A 536 9.32 -15.04 -25.58
CA ASP A 536 8.88 -13.72 -26.07
C ASP A 536 8.01 -13.03 -25.02
N ARG A 537 6.96 -13.71 -24.52
CA ARG A 537 6.09 -13.17 -23.47
C ARG A 537 6.84 -12.92 -22.16
N ASN A 538 7.74 -13.81 -21.72
CA ASN A 538 8.56 -13.57 -20.53
C ASN A 538 9.46 -12.32 -20.69
N ALA A 539 9.89 -11.98 -21.90
CA ALA A 539 10.64 -10.76 -22.18
C ALA A 539 9.75 -9.50 -22.19
N GLU A 540 8.50 -9.58 -22.64
CA GLU A 540 7.51 -8.50 -22.52
C GLU A 540 7.13 -8.24 -21.06
N GLU A 541 6.76 -9.28 -20.30
CA GLU A 541 6.41 -9.21 -18.88
C GLU A 541 7.59 -8.67 -18.04
N ALA A 542 8.84 -9.02 -18.41
CA ALA A 542 10.03 -8.43 -17.79
C ALA A 542 10.15 -6.92 -18.03
N LYS A 543 9.89 -6.43 -19.25
CA LYS A 543 9.89 -4.99 -19.57
C LYS A 543 8.78 -4.22 -18.84
N ILE A 544 7.59 -4.82 -18.73
CA ILE A 544 6.46 -4.25 -17.99
C ILE A 544 6.85 -4.04 -16.52
N VAL A 545 7.37 -5.06 -15.84
CA VAL A 545 7.68 -4.93 -14.41
C VAL A 545 8.98 -4.14 -14.15
N ARG A 546 9.94 -4.11 -15.09
CA ARG A 546 11.03 -3.11 -15.08
C ARG A 546 10.47 -1.69 -15.04
N GLN A 547 9.48 -1.37 -15.89
CA GLN A 547 8.85 -0.05 -15.90
C GLN A 547 8.07 0.23 -14.61
N MET A 548 7.39 -0.76 -14.02
CA MET A 548 6.73 -0.66 -12.71
C MET A 548 7.69 -0.53 -11.52
N GLY A 549 8.92 -1.05 -11.66
CA GLY A 549 9.98 -0.99 -10.66
C GLY A 549 10.86 0.26 -10.73
N LYS A 550 10.69 1.11 -11.75
CA LYS A 550 11.41 2.39 -11.84
C LYS A 550 10.92 3.35 -10.75
N THR A 551 11.87 3.92 -10.02
CA THR A 551 11.65 4.96 -9.02
C THR A 551 12.71 6.05 -9.16
N GLN A 552 12.50 7.18 -8.49
CA GLN A 552 13.40 8.32 -8.47
C GLN A 552 13.84 8.61 -7.03
N SER A 553 15.04 9.16 -6.88
CA SER A 553 15.47 9.79 -5.64
C SER A 553 16.47 10.92 -5.89
N SER A 554 16.20 12.09 -5.31
CA SER A 554 17.14 13.19 -5.09
C SER A 554 17.99 13.01 -3.82
N MET A 555 17.68 12.01 -2.99
CA MET A 555 18.30 11.88 -1.66
C MET A 555 19.59 11.07 -1.71
N VAL A 556 20.68 11.71 -1.30
CA VAL A 556 22.04 11.16 -1.36
C VAL A 556 22.68 11.20 0.02
N MET A 557 23.37 10.12 0.39
CA MET A 557 24.11 9.98 1.65
C MET A 557 25.53 9.48 1.38
N TRP A 558 26.52 9.94 2.15
CA TRP A 558 27.91 9.52 2.01
C TRP A 558 28.58 9.20 3.35
N ALA A 559 29.55 8.29 3.31
CA ALA A 559 30.42 7.95 4.44
C ALA A 559 31.83 7.62 3.92
N GLY A 560 32.86 8.26 4.47
CA GLY A 560 34.24 8.09 4.01
C GLY A 560 34.39 8.42 2.52
N ASN A 561 34.64 7.39 1.69
CA ASN A 561 34.78 7.47 0.23
C ASN A 561 33.60 6.85 -0.56
N ARG A 562 32.48 6.52 0.12
CA ARG A 562 31.28 5.95 -0.52
C ARG A 562 30.11 6.92 -0.54
N ILE A 563 29.30 6.78 -1.59
CA ILE A 563 28.06 7.52 -1.78
C ILE A 563 26.95 6.52 -2.12
N TRP A 564 25.78 6.68 -1.49
CA TRP A 564 24.57 5.92 -1.72
C TRP A 564 23.40 6.83 -2.06
N ARG A 565 22.49 6.33 -2.90
CA ARG A 565 21.13 6.83 -3.05
C ARG A 565 20.28 6.25 -1.92
N ILE A 566 19.50 7.08 -1.24
CA ILE A 566 18.46 6.64 -0.29
C ILE A 566 17.14 6.57 -1.05
N VAL A 567 16.45 5.43 -0.99
CA VAL A 567 15.27 5.17 -1.81
C VAL A 567 14.16 4.58 -0.95
N ARG A 568 12.92 5.07 -1.09
CA ARG A 568 11.74 4.45 -0.45
C ARG A 568 11.61 2.99 -0.87
N ASN A 569 11.50 2.10 0.10
CA ASN A 569 11.27 0.67 -0.13
C ASN A 569 9.78 0.48 -0.49
N PRO A 570 9.41 -0.08 -1.66
CA PRO A 570 8.01 -0.27 -2.02
C PRO A 570 7.26 -1.10 -0.97
N LEU A 571 6.04 -0.68 -0.60
CA LEU A 571 5.23 -1.37 0.42
C LEU A 571 5.01 -2.86 0.10
N THR A 572 4.97 -3.20 -1.19
CA THR A 572 4.92 -4.59 -1.68
C THR A 572 6.13 -5.43 -1.25
N ALA A 573 7.34 -4.88 -1.32
CA ALA A 573 8.55 -5.57 -0.88
C ALA A 573 8.61 -5.63 0.66
N GLN A 574 8.32 -4.51 1.33
CA GLN A 574 8.26 -4.44 2.79
C GLN A 574 7.36 -5.53 3.40
N LEU A 575 6.14 -5.70 2.89
CA LEU A 575 5.21 -6.69 3.43
C LEU A 575 5.54 -8.13 2.96
N ASP A 576 6.24 -8.32 1.84
CA ASP A 576 6.68 -9.66 1.41
C ASP A 576 7.82 -10.20 2.27
N ASP A 577 8.80 -9.36 2.64
CA ASP A 577 9.87 -9.70 3.58
C ASP A 577 9.29 -10.16 4.94
N VAL A 578 8.12 -9.63 5.32
CA VAL A 578 7.38 -10.03 6.52
C VAL A 578 6.63 -11.35 6.31
N LEU A 579 6.02 -11.60 5.14
CA LEU A 579 5.47 -12.93 4.80
C LEU A 579 6.55 -14.02 4.82
N GLN A 580 7.76 -13.70 4.36
CA GLN A 580 8.92 -14.59 4.43
C GLN A 580 9.36 -14.81 5.90
N SER A 581 9.51 -13.73 6.68
CA SER A 581 9.87 -13.82 8.11
C SER A 581 8.86 -14.64 8.93
N ALA A 582 7.56 -14.50 8.65
CA ALA A 582 6.49 -15.27 9.29
C ALA A 582 6.50 -16.77 8.91
N ARG A 583 7.15 -17.14 7.80
CA ARG A 583 7.41 -18.53 7.37
C ARG A 583 8.65 -19.13 8.05
N GLU A 584 9.67 -18.34 8.37
CA GLU A 584 10.96 -18.82 8.89
C GLU A 584 11.06 -18.98 10.42
N ALA A 585 10.13 -18.41 11.19
CA ALA A 585 10.21 -18.37 12.66
C ALA A 585 10.27 -19.76 13.34
N GLY A 586 9.81 -20.83 12.67
CA GLY A 586 9.69 -22.20 13.18
C GLY A 586 11.00 -23.01 13.32
N LYS A 587 12.06 -22.45 13.92
CA LYS A 587 13.38 -23.11 14.04
C LYS A 587 13.46 -24.30 15.03
N SER A 588 12.35 -24.69 15.66
CA SER A 588 12.22 -25.87 16.53
C SER A 588 11.03 -26.79 16.16
N GLY A 589 10.31 -26.46 15.09
CA GLY A 589 9.09 -27.13 14.65
C GLY A 589 8.29 -26.20 13.74
N HIS A 590 7.64 -26.73 12.71
CA HIS A 590 6.93 -25.92 11.73
C HIS A 590 5.65 -25.31 12.32
N THR A 591 5.70 -24.02 12.63
CA THR A 591 4.53 -23.19 12.99
C THR A 591 4.61 -21.86 12.25
N LEU A 592 3.67 -21.63 11.33
CA LEU A 592 3.50 -20.38 10.62
C LEU A 592 2.92 -19.29 11.56
N ASP A 593 3.40 -18.05 11.51
CA ASP A 593 2.71 -16.94 12.21
C ASP A 593 1.46 -16.51 11.44
N ARG A 594 0.35 -17.17 11.76
CA ARG A 594 -0.95 -16.94 11.12
C ARG A 594 -1.57 -15.58 11.44
N GLU A 595 -1.24 -14.97 12.58
CA GLU A 595 -1.77 -13.66 12.98
C GLU A 595 -1.02 -12.54 12.24
N ALA A 596 0.31 -12.63 12.11
CA ALA A 596 1.10 -11.70 11.31
C ALA A 596 0.67 -11.70 9.83
N ILE A 597 0.45 -12.89 9.25
CA ILE A 597 0.02 -13.03 7.85
C ILE A 597 -1.42 -12.54 7.65
N TRP A 598 -2.32 -12.77 8.61
CA TRP A 598 -3.67 -12.18 8.58
C TRP A 598 -3.60 -10.64 8.68
N GLY A 599 -2.72 -10.09 9.52
CA GLY A 599 -2.48 -8.65 9.63
C GLY A 599 -2.09 -8.00 8.29
N ILE A 600 -1.32 -8.69 7.45
CA ILE A 600 -0.95 -8.21 6.10
C ILE A 600 -2.17 -8.16 5.16
N ILE A 601 -3.14 -9.07 5.31
CA ILE A 601 -4.41 -8.99 4.57
C ILE A 601 -5.26 -7.82 5.10
N GLU A 602 -5.33 -7.58 6.42
CA GLU A 602 -6.03 -6.40 6.97
C GLU A 602 -5.37 -5.08 6.51
N ILE A 603 -4.03 -5.00 6.44
CA ILE A 603 -3.29 -3.82 5.91
C ILE A 603 -3.59 -3.62 4.43
N ALA A 604 -3.44 -4.64 3.59
CA ALA A 604 -3.66 -4.57 2.14
C ALA A 604 -5.14 -4.41 1.71
N GLN A 605 -6.05 -4.22 2.67
CA GLN A 605 -7.43 -3.77 2.47
C GLN A 605 -7.70 -2.35 2.97
N GLN A 606 -6.86 -1.83 3.87
CA GLN A 606 -6.98 -0.49 4.45
C GLN A 606 -6.08 0.54 3.73
N THR A 607 -5.02 0.09 3.06
CA THR A 607 -4.19 0.95 2.19
C THR A 607 -4.91 1.26 0.88
N GLU A 608 -5.12 2.54 0.59
CA GLU A 608 -5.50 3.04 -0.73
C GLU A 608 -4.25 3.14 -1.63
N PRO A 609 -4.18 2.44 -2.78
CA PRO A 609 -3.00 2.44 -3.64
C PRO A 609 -2.88 3.72 -4.48
N LYS A 610 -1.67 4.29 -4.52
CA LYS A 610 -1.33 5.52 -5.23
C LYS A 610 -0.84 5.28 -6.66
N SER A 611 -0.38 4.07 -6.96
CA SER A 611 0.12 3.66 -8.27
C SER A 611 -0.47 2.32 -8.72
N GLU A 612 -0.39 2.04 -10.02
CA GLU A 612 -0.73 0.71 -10.57
C GLU A 612 0.17 -0.39 -9.99
N SER A 613 1.47 -0.11 -9.83
CA SER A 613 2.42 -1.05 -9.21
C SER A 613 2.07 -1.37 -7.76
N GLU A 614 1.57 -0.41 -6.99
CA GLU A 614 1.07 -0.63 -5.63
C GLU A 614 -0.26 -1.39 -5.62
N PHE A 615 -1.21 -1.06 -6.51
CA PHE A 615 -2.47 -1.81 -6.64
C PHE A 615 -2.24 -3.30 -6.97
N LEU A 616 -1.39 -3.58 -7.96
CA LEU A 616 -1.03 -4.95 -8.34
C LEU A 616 -0.27 -5.64 -7.21
N GLY A 617 0.64 -4.93 -6.54
CA GLY A 617 1.42 -5.44 -5.40
C GLY A 617 0.60 -5.77 -4.15
N LEU A 618 -0.38 -4.94 -3.78
CA LEU A 618 -1.31 -5.22 -2.68
C LEU A 618 -2.21 -6.43 -3.00
N ASN A 619 -2.63 -6.58 -4.26
CA ASN A 619 -3.36 -7.77 -4.70
C ASN A 619 -2.49 -9.04 -4.64
N TYR A 620 -1.26 -8.98 -5.12
CA TYR A 620 -0.26 -10.04 -4.98
C TYR A 620 -0.04 -10.48 -3.52
N LEU A 621 0.15 -9.52 -2.61
CA LEU A 621 0.35 -9.80 -1.18
C LEU A 621 -0.83 -10.56 -0.57
N LYS A 622 -2.07 -10.12 -0.83
CA LYS A 622 -3.26 -10.83 -0.35
C LYS A 622 -3.33 -12.25 -0.93
N GLN A 623 -3.03 -12.44 -2.22
CA GLN A 623 -2.98 -13.77 -2.82
C GLN A 623 -1.94 -14.69 -2.17
N LYS A 624 -0.71 -14.19 -1.94
CA LYS A 624 0.37 -14.96 -1.32
C LYS A 624 0.11 -15.26 0.16
N ALA A 625 -0.39 -14.29 0.92
CA ALA A 625 -0.82 -14.48 2.30
C ALA A 625 -1.90 -15.58 2.41
N SER A 626 -2.90 -15.56 1.53
CA SER A 626 -3.96 -16.57 1.49
C SER A 626 -3.46 -17.95 1.07
N LEU A 627 -2.49 -18.03 0.14
CA LEU A 627 -1.84 -19.28 -0.23
C LEU A 627 -1.03 -19.88 0.92
N LEU A 628 -0.28 -19.06 1.67
CA LEU A 628 0.47 -19.49 2.85
C LEU A 628 -0.45 -20.02 3.95
N LEU A 629 -1.53 -19.29 4.28
CA LEU A 629 -2.51 -19.73 5.29
C LEU A 629 -3.26 -21.01 4.89
N PHE A 630 -3.49 -21.22 3.59
CA PHE A 630 -4.07 -22.45 3.05
C PHE A 630 -3.08 -23.61 3.05
N GLY A 631 -1.85 -23.41 2.60
CA GLY A 631 -0.81 -24.42 2.61
C GLY A 631 -0.52 -24.93 4.03
N ASP A 632 -0.39 -24.04 5.00
CA ASP A 632 -0.28 -24.40 6.42
C ASP A 632 -1.47 -25.24 6.90
N LEU A 633 -2.72 -24.86 6.58
CA LEU A 633 -3.91 -25.65 6.91
C LEU A 633 -3.88 -27.08 6.29
N LEU A 634 -3.27 -27.26 5.11
CA LEU A 634 -3.10 -28.59 4.52
C LEU A 634 -2.13 -29.46 5.33
N PHE A 635 -1.00 -28.92 5.81
CA PHE A 635 0.05 -29.68 6.48
C PHE A 635 -0.07 -29.75 8.02
N VAL A 636 -0.91 -28.92 8.65
CA VAL A 636 -1.30 -29.04 10.06
C VAL A 636 -2.08 -30.35 10.32
N ASP A 637 -1.71 -31.07 11.39
CA ASP A 637 -2.37 -32.30 11.87
C ASP A 637 -3.91 -32.11 11.90
N PRO A 638 -4.70 -32.97 11.24
CA PRO A 638 -6.17 -32.93 11.29
C PRO A 638 -6.77 -32.80 12.70
N LYS A 639 -6.10 -33.27 13.76
CA LYS A 639 -6.55 -33.12 15.16
C LYS A 639 -6.36 -31.71 15.74
N ALA A 640 -5.45 -30.92 15.17
CA ALA A 640 -5.19 -29.54 15.57
C ALA A 640 -6.06 -28.53 14.79
N ARG A 641 -6.70 -28.95 13.70
CA ARG A 641 -7.57 -28.12 12.85
C ARG A 641 -8.85 -27.71 13.58
N THR A 642 -8.79 -26.57 14.26
CA THR A 642 -9.94 -25.93 14.90
C THR A 642 -10.76 -25.15 13.87
N SER A 643 -12.10 -25.08 14.01
CA SER A 643 -12.98 -24.33 13.08
C SER A 643 -12.47 -22.91 12.80
N ALA A 644 -11.98 -22.20 13.82
CA ALA A 644 -11.41 -20.86 13.67
C ALA A 644 -10.22 -20.80 12.67
N ILE A 645 -9.39 -21.84 12.59
CA ILE A 645 -8.29 -21.92 11.62
C ILE A 645 -8.86 -22.06 10.20
N ILE A 646 -9.88 -22.90 10.04
CA ILE A 646 -10.58 -23.12 8.76
C ILE A 646 -11.32 -21.84 8.32
N ASP A 647 -12.14 -21.25 9.20
CA ASP A 647 -12.94 -20.06 8.90
C ASP A 647 -12.07 -18.82 8.64
N THR A 648 -10.91 -18.66 9.29
CA THR A 648 -9.93 -17.60 8.95
C THR A 648 -9.24 -17.89 7.61
N THR A 649 -8.90 -19.15 7.30
CA THR A 649 -8.35 -19.52 5.99
C THR A 649 -9.36 -19.28 4.86
N GLU A 650 -10.64 -19.57 5.10
CA GLU A 650 -11.70 -19.29 4.15
C GLU A 650 -11.81 -17.80 3.82
N ARG A 651 -11.83 -16.97 4.87
CA ARG A 651 -11.86 -15.51 4.71
C ARG A 651 -10.65 -15.03 3.93
N ALA A 652 -9.45 -15.55 4.24
CA ALA A 652 -8.24 -15.21 3.49
C ALA A 652 -8.40 -15.57 2.00
N LEU A 653 -8.78 -16.81 1.66
CA LEU A 653 -8.99 -17.24 0.29
C LEU A 653 -10.03 -16.39 -0.47
N ILE A 654 -11.16 -16.05 0.16
CA ILE A 654 -12.21 -15.22 -0.45
C ILE A 654 -11.73 -13.78 -0.65
N LEU A 655 -11.09 -13.19 0.36
CA LEU A 655 -10.65 -11.79 0.38
C LEU A 655 -9.37 -11.52 -0.42
N GLY A 656 -8.54 -12.54 -0.62
CA GLY A 656 -7.31 -12.46 -1.39
C GLY A 656 -7.49 -12.69 -2.88
N GLU A 657 -8.67 -13.11 -3.32
CA GLU A 657 -9.01 -13.28 -4.74
C GLU A 657 -7.96 -14.09 -5.55
N ILE A 658 -7.42 -15.14 -4.92
CA ILE A 658 -6.49 -16.08 -5.55
C ILE A 658 -7.22 -16.93 -6.60
N ASP A 659 -6.60 -17.13 -7.77
CA ASP A 659 -7.15 -17.97 -8.84
C ASP A 659 -7.48 -19.37 -8.28
N PRO A 660 -8.75 -19.80 -8.35
CA PRO A 660 -9.19 -21.04 -7.71
C PRO A 660 -8.51 -22.28 -8.30
N ARG A 661 -7.95 -22.19 -9.52
CA ARG A 661 -7.15 -23.26 -10.13
C ARG A 661 -5.92 -23.59 -9.28
N ILE A 662 -5.26 -22.61 -8.65
CA ILE A 662 -4.08 -22.84 -7.78
C ILE A 662 -4.48 -23.71 -6.59
N VAL A 663 -5.58 -23.34 -5.92
CA VAL A 663 -6.16 -24.09 -4.80
C VAL A 663 -6.57 -25.50 -5.23
N MET A 664 -7.19 -25.64 -6.41
CA MET A 664 -7.65 -26.92 -6.95
C MET A 664 -6.51 -27.90 -7.29
N ILE A 665 -5.37 -27.45 -7.84
CA ILE A 665 -4.27 -28.36 -8.21
C ILE A 665 -3.60 -28.94 -6.94
N LEU A 666 -3.55 -28.17 -5.85
CA LEU A 666 -3.07 -28.64 -4.54
C LEU A 666 -3.96 -29.74 -3.93
N ILE A 667 -5.23 -29.83 -4.34
CA ILE A 667 -6.19 -30.85 -3.88
C ILE A 667 -6.23 -32.02 -4.89
N PRO A 668 -5.73 -33.23 -4.55
CA PRO A 668 -5.65 -34.34 -5.51
C PRO A 668 -7.00 -34.72 -6.14
N LEU A 669 -8.10 -34.58 -5.39
CA LEU A 669 -9.46 -34.84 -5.85
C LEU A 669 -9.93 -33.88 -6.96
N LEU A 670 -9.41 -32.65 -7.03
CA LEU A 670 -9.86 -31.58 -7.93
C LEU A 670 -8.87 -31.27 -9.06
N ARG A 671 -7.62 -31.76 -8.95
CA ARG A 671 -6.59 -31.65 -9.98
C ARG A 671 -7.08 -32.14 -11.37
N GLY A 672 -7.87 -33.21 -11.40
CA GLY A 672 -8.45 -33.76 -12.64
C GLY A 672 -9.58 -32.92 -13.26
N GLU A 673 -10.09 -31.91 -12.54
CA GLU A 673 -11.08 -30.93 -13.03
C GLU A 673 -10.46 -29.56 -13.35
N THR A 674 -9.14 -29.39 -13.16
CA THR A 674 -8.48 -28.11 -13.42
C THR A 674 -8.15 -27.97 -14.90
N LEU A 675 -8.74 -26.97 -15.55
CA LEU A 675 -8.51 -26.63 -16.95
C LEU A 675 -7.43 -25.55 -17.08
N GLN A 676 -6.62 -25.67 -18.13
CA GLN A 676 -5.65 -24.66 -18.54
C GLN A 676 -5.80 -24.31 -20.02
N SER A 677 -5.56 -23.06 -20.38
CA SER A 677 -5.47 -22.61 -21.76
C SER A 677 -4.22 -23.18 -22.45
N THR A 678 -4.09 -22.97 -23.76
CA THR A 678 -2.90 -23.40 -24.52
C THR A 678 -1.61 -22.75 -24.03
N GLN A 679 -1.69 -21.56 -23.42
CA GLN A 679 -0.56 -20.87 -22.79
C GLN A 679 -0.28 -21.30 -21.34
N GLY A 680 -1.13 -22.15 -20.74
CA GLY A 680 -1.03 -22.52 -19.33
C GLY A 680 -1.63 -21.47 -18.37
N ILE A 681 -1.38 -21.63 -17.08
CA ILE A 681 -1.83 -20.69 -16.04
C ILE A 681 -0.70 -19.69 -15.76
N TRP A 682 -0.98 -18.39 -15.93
CA TRP A 682 -0.01 -17.31 -15.70
C TRP A 682 -0.34 -16.54 -14.43
N ILE A 683 0.66 -16.43 -13.53
CA ILE A 683 0.54 -15.75 -12.22
C ILE A 683 1.87 -15.09 -11.83
N TYR A 684 1.85 -14.21 -10.83
CA TYR A 684 3.05 -13.54 -10.30
C TYR A 684 4.12 -14.52 -9.82
N ALA A 685 5.38 -14.27 -10.18
CA ALA A 685 6.51 -15.17 -9.94
C ALA A 685 6.69 -15.57 -8.46
N GLY A 686 6.59 -14.62 -7.52
CA GLY A 686 6.69 -14.95 -6.09
C GLY A 686 5.47 -15.72 -5.54
N LEU A 687 4.37 -15.78 -6.28
CA LEU A 687 3.21 -16.63 -5.98
C LEU A 687 3.38 -18.01 -6.64
N ALA A 688 3.95 -18.06 -7.85
CA ALA A 688 4.32 -19.30 -8.53
C ALA A 688 5.35 -20.10 -7.73
N GLU A 689 6.39 -19.45 -7.21
CA GLU A 689 7.38 -20.08 -6.31
C GLU A 689 6.71 -20.72 -5.08
N THR A 690 5.84 -19.95 -4.39
CA THR A 690 5.08 -20.44 -3.22
C THR A 690 4.13 -21.60 -3.58
N ALA A 691 3.51 -21.57 -4.77
CA ALA A 691 2.62 -22.62 -5.25
C ALA A 691 3.39 -23.90 -5.65
N GLU A 692 4.51 -23.77 -6.35
CA GLU A 692 5.38 -24.89 -6.74
C GLU A 692 6.02 -25.57 -5.52
N ASP A 693 6.41 -24.80 -4.50
CA ASP A 693 6.85 -25.31 -3.20
C ASP A 693 5.80 -26.24 -2.56
N TYR A 694 4.54 -25.81 -2.50
CA TYR A 694 3.45 -26.62 -1.92
C TYR A 694 3.05 -27.79 -2.82
N LEU A 695 3.08 -27.63 -4.16
CA LEU A 695 2.84 -28.73 -5.09
C LEU A 695 3.86 -29.86 -4.90
N GLN A 696 5.14 -29.54 -4.79
CA GLN A 696 6.18 -30.52 -4.49
C GLN A 696 5.97 -31.21 -3.13
N GLN A 697 5.49 -30.49 -2.10
CA GLN A 697 5.19 -31.08 -0.79
C GLN A 697 4.00 -32.04 -0.86
N VAL A 698 2.93 -31.69 -1.57
CA VAL A 698 1.76 -32.58 -1.80
C VAL A 698 2.17 -33.83 -2.58
N GLU A 699 3.04 -33.70 -3.59
CA GLU A 699 3.55 -34.86 -4.36
C GLU A 699 4.46 -35.77 -3.52
N LYS A 700 5.31 -35.19 -2.66
CA LYS A 700 6.13 -35.96 -1.68
C LYS A 700 5.27 -36.68 -0.64
N ALA A 701 4.14 -36.11 -0.22
CA ALA A 701 3.19 -36.76 0.70
C ALA A 701 2.40 -37.91 0.03
N GLY A 702 2.16 -37.81 -1.28
CA GLY A 702 1.68 -38.92 -2.12
C GLY A 702 0.40 -39.59 -1.64
N LYS A 703 0.45 -40.91 -1.38
CA LYS A 703 -0.71 -41.67 -0.90
C LYS A 703 -1.00 -41.54 0.61
N SER A 704 -0.18 -40.81 1.36
CA SER A 704 -0.41 -40.56 2.79
C SER A 704 -1.48 -39.49 3.06
N LEU A 705 -2.10 -38.93 2.01
CA LEU A 705 -3.12 -37.88 2.08
C LEU A 705 -4.51 -38.38 2.50
N VAL A 706 -4.64 -39.64 2.96
CA VAL A 706 -5.89 -40.16 3.54
C VAL A 706 -6.14 -39.45 4.87
N GLY A 707 -7.17 -38.60 4.92
CA GLY A 707 -7.46 -37.72 6.05
C GLY A 707 -6.83 -36.32 5.98
N PHE A 708 -6.10 -35.97 4.90
CA PHE A 708 -5.62 -34.59 4.70
C PHE A 708 -6.72 -33.58 4.38
N PHE A 709 -7.89 -34.04 3.92
CA PHE A 709 -9.03 -33.22 3.54
C PHE A 709 -10.27 -33.72 4.29
N ASP A 710 -10.44 -33.23 5.52
CA ASP A 710 -11.64 -33.45 6.32
C ASP A 710 -12.85 -32.67 5.78
N ASP A 711 -14.05 -33.00 6.27
CA ASP A 711 -15.30 -32.31 5.93
C ASP A 711 -15.24 -30.80 6.15
N GLY A 712 -14.50 -30.30 7.16
CA GLY A 712 -14.35 -28.87 7.41
C GLY A 712 -13.62 -28.19 6.27
N VAL A 713 -12.46 -28.74 5.89
CA VAL A 713 -11.66 -28.27 4.75
C VAL A 713 -12.43 -28.41 3.43
N LEU A 714 -13.13 -29.52 3.18
CA LEU A 714 -13.93 -29.72 1.97
C LEU A 714 -15.14 -28.78 1.89
N ASN A 715 -15.82 -28.51 3.01
CA ASN A 715 -16.90 -27.52 3.05
C ASN A 715 -16.37 -26.08 2.87
N MET A 716 -15.19 -25.75 3.42
CA MET A 716 -14.50 -24.49 3.13
C MET A 716 -14.23 -24.32 1.64
N ILE A 717 -13.66 -25.34 0.98
CA ILE A 717 -13.36 -25.30 -0.46
C ILE A 717 -14.67 -25.12 -1.25
N LYS A 718 -15.77 -25.78 -0.88
CA LYS A 718 -17.09 -25.52 -1.48
C LYS A 718 -17.55 -24.06 -1.29
N ARG A 719 -17.40 -23.47 -0.10
CA ARG A 719 -17.77 -22.05 0.16
C ARG A 719 -16.93 -21.08 -0.67
N PHE A 720 -15.61 -21.31 -0.78
CA PHE A 720 -14.69 -20.55 -1.64
C PHE A 720 -15.02 -20.68 -3.14
N LEU A 721 -15.17 -21.90 -3.66
CA LEU A 721 -15.52 -22.11 -5.08
C LEU A 721 -16.90 -21.53 -5.42
N ARG A 722 -17.85 -21.52 -4.47
CA ARG A 722 -19.14 -20.84 -4.62
C ARG A 722 -19.04 -19.32 -4.73
N SER A 723 -18.09 -18.67 -4.08
CA SER A 723 -17.90 -17.22 -4.24
C SER A 723 -17.34 -16.90 -5.63
N TRP A 724 -16.43 -17.72 -6.16
CA TRP A 724 -15.95 -17.62 -7.54
C TRP A 724 -17.06 -17.87 -8.57
N GLN A 725 -17.93 -18.87 -8.38
CA GLN A 725 -19.08 -19.13 -9.25
C GLN A 725 -20.04 -17.92 -9.35
N GLN A 726 -20.10 -17.06 -8.32
CA GLN A 726 -20.90 -15.84 -8.31
C GLN A 726 -20.28 -14.68 -9.10
N LYS A 727 -18.96 -14.67 -9.33
CA LYS A 727 -18.24 -13.63 -10.10
C LYS A 727 -18.33 -13.80 -11.63
N ARG A 728 -19.26 -14.62 -12.14
CA ARG A 728 -19.43 -14.80 -13.60
C ARG A 728 -19.87 -13.49 -14.27
N GLY A 729 -19.21 -13.12 -15.35
CA GLY A 729 -19.37 -11.85 -16.06
C GLY A 729 -18.53 -10.69 -15.49
N TYR A 730 -17.60 -10.95 -14.56
CA TYR A 730 -16.66 -9.93 -14.10
C TYR A 730 -15.47 -9.85 -15.06
N ALA A 731 -15.31 -8.72 -15.74
CA ALA A 731 -14.28 -8.49 -16.76
C ALA A 731 -12.82 -8.54 -16.24
N SER A 732 -12.61 -8.59 -14.93
CA SER A 732 -11.29 -8.76 -14.31
C SER A 732 -10.79 -10.20 -14.27
N ILE A 733 -11.60 -11.20 -14.65
CA ILE A 733 -11.20 -12.61 -14.64
C ILE A 733 -10.54 -13.00 -15.96
N SER A 734 -9.21 -12.97 -15.99
CA SER A 734 -8.42 -13.59 -17.06
C SER A 734 -8.78 -15.07 -17.21
N ASP A 735 -8.86 -15.57 -18.46
CA ASP A 735 -9.24 -16.95 -18.76
C ASP A 735 -10.63 -17.37 -18.19
N GLU A 736 -11.61 -16.44 -18.04
CA GLU A 736 -12.91 -16.66 -17.36
C GLU A 736 -13.54 -18.04 -17.64
N ALA A 737 -13.62 -18.45 -18.92
CA ALA A 737 -14.19 -19.74 -19.29
C ALA A 737 -13.43 -20.94 -18.67
N TYR A 738 -12.09 -20.95 -18.74
CA TYR A 738 -11.28 -22.00 -18.11
C TYR A 738 -11.35 -21.96 -16.59
N VAL A 739 -11.36 -20.77 -15.98
CA VAL A 739 -11.48 -20.59 -14.52
C VAL A 739 -12.84 -21.12 -14.05
N LEU A 740 -13.94 -20.68 -14.65
CA LEU A 740 -15.29 -20.98 -14.17
C LEU A 740 -15.80 -22.37 -14.57
N ASP A 741 -15.37 -22.95 -15.70
CA ASP A 741 -15.63 -24.37 -15.99
C ASP A 741 -14.86 -25.29 -15.03
N SER A 742 -13.63 -24.92 -14.62
CA SER A 742 -12.90 -25.63 -13.56
C SER A 742 -13.65 -25.58 -12.23
N VAL A 743 -14.10 -24.38 -11.82
CA VAL A 743 -14.87 -24.16 -10.59
C VAL A 743 -16.18 -24.95 -10.58
N ASP A 744 -16.95 -24.92 -11.68
CA ASP A 744 -18.22 -25.66 -11.79
C ASP A 744 -17.99 -27.17 -11.73
N ALA A 745 -17.00 -27.70 -12.47
CA ALA A 745 -16.66 -29.12 -12.46
C ALA A 745 -16.15 -29.59 -11.09
N ALA A 746 -15.33 -28.79 -10.41
CA ALA A 746 -14.86 -29.05 -9.05
C ALA A 746 -16.00 -29.03 -8.01
N LEU A 747 -16.93 -28.07 -8.10
CA LEU A 747 -18.12 -28.04 -7.25
C LEU A 747 -18.99 -29.30 -7.44
N LEU A 748 -19.17 -29.76 -8.68
CA LEU A 748 -19.88 -31.00 -8.97
C LEU A 748 -19.12 -32.23 -8.40
N ARG A 749 -17.80 -32.29 -8.57
CA ARG A 749 -16.94 -33.36 -8.04
C ARG A 749 -17.03 -33.46 -6.51
N LEU A 750 -16.88 -32.34 -5.80
CA LEU A 750 -16.98 -32.28 -4.33
C LEU A 750 -18.34 -32.77 -3.83
N LEU A 751 -19.43 -32.35 -4.48
CA LEU A 751 -20.77 -32.79 -4.09
C LEU A 751 -20.98 -34.28 -4.37
N LEU A 752 -20.51 -34.81 -5.51
CA LEU A 752 -20.61 -36.23 -5.82
C LEU A 752 -19.80 -37.12 -4.87
N GLU A 753 -18.63 -36.68 -4.41
CA GLU A 753 -17.83 -37.40 -3.40
C GLU A 753 -18.58 -37.42 -2.04
N SER A 754 -18.99 -36.26 -1.53
CA SER A 754 -19.76 -36.14 -0.26
C SER A 754 -21.14 -36.83 -0.26
N VAL A 755 -21.62 -37.24 -1.44
CA VAL A 755 -22.89 -37.96 -1.66
C VAL A 755 -22.64 -39.44 -1.98
N SER A 756 -21.37 -39.89 -2.08
CA SER A 756 -21.01 -41.29 -2.34
C SER A 756 -20.53 -42.05 -1.09
N GLU A 757 -20.18 -41.35 -0.02
CA GLU A 757 -19.87 -41.96 1.30
C GLU A 757 -21.13 -42.26 2.14
N LEU A 758 -22.29 -41.69 1.78
CA LEU A 758 -23.55 -41.81 2.53
C LEU A 758 -24.37 -43.05 2.15
N THR A 759 -25.04 -43.66 3.13
CA THR A 759 -25.98 -44.76 2.88
C THR A 759 -27.29 -44.27 2.24
N LYS A 760 -28.07 -45.20 1.65
CA LYS A 760 -29.36 -44.89 1.00
C LYS A 760 -30.39 -44.23 1.93
N GLU A 761 -30.31 -44.43 3.23
CA GLU A 761 -31.24 -43.85 4.21
C GLU A 761 -30.81 -42.42 4.59
N GLU A 762 -29.51 -42.19 4.80
CA GLU A 762 -28.93 -40.88 5.09
C GLU A 762 -29.05 -39.91 3.89
N LEU A 763 -28.91 -40.45 2.66
CA LEU A 763 -29.02 -39.70 1.41
C LEU A 763 -30.33 -38.91 1.28
N VAL A 764 -31.47 -39.53 1.65
CA VAL A 764 -32.79 -38.91 1.54
C VAL A 764 -32.90 -37.66 2.44
N SER A 765 -32.28 -37.69 3.62
CA SER A 765 -32.22 -36.55 4.56
C SER A 765 -31.09 -35.55 4.30
N SER A 766 -30.08 -35.92 3.51
CA SER A 766 -28.83 -35.16 3.39
C SER A 766 -29.00 -33.77 2.76
N PRO A 767 -28.43 -32.70 3.35
CA PRO A 767 -28.41 -31.37 2.73
C PRO A 767 -27.54 -31.35 1.46
N ALA A 768 -26.48 -32.16 1.38
CA ALA A 768 -25.60 -32.24 0.22
C ALA A 768 -26.35 -32.77 -1.03
N ARG A 769 -27.33 -33.65 -0.84
CA ARG A 769 -28.25 -34.07 -1.91
C ARG A 769 -29.07 -32.90 -2.46
N VAL A 770 -29.64 -32.08 -1.57
CA VAL A 770 -30.42 -30.89 -1.96
C VAL A 770 -29.51 -29.86 -2.65
N GLU A 771 -28.27 -29.75 -2.20
CA GLU A 771 -27.23 -28.90 -2.81
C GLU A 771 -26.87 -29.37 -4.23
N LEU A 772 -26.62 -30.67 -4.44
CA LEU A 772 -26.32 -31.29 -5.74
C LEU A 772 -27.46 -31.11 -6.75
N ASN A 773 -28.71 -31.40 -6.35
CA ASN A 773 -29.88 -31.21 -7.21
C ASN A 773 -30.02 -29.74 -7.63
N LYS A 774 -29.86 -28.78 -6.70
CA LYS A 774 -29.92 -27.33 -7.00
C LYS A 774 -28.82 -26.87 -7.96
N LEU A 775 -27.60 -27.39 -7.83
CA LEU A 775 -26.48 -27.08 -8.73
C LEU A 775 -26.78 -27.55 -10.16
N VAL A 776 -27.30 -28.77 -10.32
CA VAL A 776 -27.61 -29.37 -11.63
C VAL A 776 -28.84 -28.74 -12.30
N ASP A 777 -29.87 -28.39 -11.52
CA ASP A 777 -31.04 -27.66 -12.02
C ASP A 777 -30.68 -26.29 -12.62
N HIS A 778 -29.59 -25.67 -12.14
CA HIS A 778 -29.12 -24.33 -12.54
C HIS A 778 -27.72 -24.38 -13.18
N TRP A 779 -27.35 -25.50 -13.82
CA TRP A 779 -26.00 -25.73 -14.34
C TRP A 779 -25.55 -24.66 -15.36
N LYS A 780 -24.37 -24.07 -15.14
CA LYS A 780 -23.82 -22.99 -15.99
C LYS A 780 -22.54 -23.34 -16.76
N GLY A 781 -21.80 -24.36 -16.34
CA GLY A 781 -20.49 -24.70 -16.92
C GLY A 781 -20.55 -25.69 -18.07
N ASN A 782 -19.39 -26.24 -18.42
CA ASN A 782 -19.22 -27.24 -19.46
C ASN A 782 -20.20 -28.43 -19.30
N PHE A 783 -21.05 -28.62 -20.29
CA PHE A 783 -22.13 -29.60 -20.23
C PHE A 783 -21.64 -31.03 -20.42
N GLU A 784 -20.77 -31.27 -21.41
CA GLU A 784 -20.22 -32.60 -21.69
C GLU A 784 -19.37 -33.10 -20.52
N ARG A 785 -18.66 -32.20 -19.81
CA ARG A 785 -17.96 -32.58 -18.57
C ARG A 785 -18.92 -32.95 -17.45
N ALA A 786 -20.02 -32.21 -17.27
CA ALA A 786 -21.04 -32.54 -16.27
C ALA A 786 -21.74 -33.88 -16.56
N VAL A 787 -22.05 -34.18 -17.83
CA VAL A 787 -22.55 -35.50 -18.26
C VAL A 787 -21.52 -36.58 -17.92
N SER A 788 -20.25 -36.39 -18.31
CA SER A 788 -19.15 -37.33 -18.04
C SER A 788 -18.98 -37.63 -16.54
N LEU A 789 -19.11 -36.61 -15.68
CA LEU A 789 -18.98 -36.75 -14.23
C LEU A 789 -20.19 -37.48 -13.61
N LEU A 790 -21.41 -37.20 -14.07
CA LEU A 790 -22.62 -37.84 -13.56
C LEU A 790 -22.76 -39.30 -14.03
N GLU A 791 -22.34 -39.63 -15.25
CA GLU A 791 -22.26 -41.02 -15.73
C GLU A 791 -21.15 -41.78 -15.01
N GLY A 792 -19.95 -41.21 -14.87
CA GLY A 792 -18.83 -41.82 -14.15
C GLY A 792 -19.08 -42.01 -12.64
N ALA A 793 -19.98 -41.23 -12.04
CA ALA A 793 -20.43 -41.39 -10.66
C ALA A 793 -21.72 -42.24 -10.53
N HIS A 794 -22.19 -42.86 -11.62
CA HIS A 794 -23.41 -43.66 -11.68
C HIS A 794 -24.64 -42.95 -11.06
N ARG A 795 -24.83 -41.66 -11.35
CA ARG A 795 -25.99 -40.84 -10.90
C ARG A 795 -26.89 -40.47 -12.07
N LEU A 796 -27.44 -41.49 -12.73
CA LEU A 796 -28.30 -41.36 -13.92
C LEU A 796 -29.59 -40.57 -13.63
N TYR A 797 -30.20 -40.71 -12.45
CA TYR A 797 -31.35 -39.87 -12.12
C TYR A 797 -30.99 -38.38 -12.01
N VAL A 798 -29.82 -38.03 -11.45
CA VAL A 798 -29.34 -36.64 -11.39
C VAL A 798 -29.00 -36.13 -12.80
N LEU A 799 -28.38 -36.96 -13.65
CA LEU A 799 -28.18 -36.68 -15.07
C LEU A 799 -29.49 -36.40 -15.81
N SER A 800 -30.58 -37.09 -15.47
CA SER A 800 -31.91 -36.80 -16.04
C SER A 800 -32.41 -35.38 -15.70
N ARG A 801 -31.96 -34.78 -14.58
CA ARG A 801 -32.25 -33.37 -14.25
C ARG A 801 -31.41 -32.41 -15.07
N LEU A 802 -30.14 -32.74 -15.33
CA LEU A 802 -29.26 -31.97 -16.20
C LEU A 802 -29.82 -31.87 -17.64
N TYR A 803 -30.38 -32.98 -18.15
CA TYR A 803 -31.10 -32.97 -19.43
C TYR A 803 -32.43 -32.20 -19.35
N GLN A 804 -33.13 -32.21 -18.21
CA GLN A 804 -34.37 -31.42 -18.03
C GLN A 804 -34.11 -29.91 -18.01
N SER A 805 -33.05 -29.42 -17.35
CA SER A 805 -32.73 -27.98 -17.30
C SER A 805 -32.41 -27.42 -18.69
N ARG A 806 -31.75 -28.22 -19.56
CA ARG A 806 -31.58 -27.92 -20.99
C ARG A 806 -32.76 -28.31 -21.91
N LYS A 807 -33.88 -28.78 -21.36
CA LYS A 807 -35.11 -29.16 -22.09
C LYS A 807 -34.91 -30.31 -23.12
N MET A 808 -33.89 -31.15 -22.93
CA MET A 808 -33.50 -32.23 -23.84
C MET A 808 -34.37 -33.48 -23.63
N SER A 809 -35.69 -33.36 -23.83
CA SER A 809 -36.72 -34.34 -23.46
C SER A 809 -36.41 -35.79 -23.88
N GLY A 810 -35.88 -36.01 -25.08
CA GLY A 810 -35.49 -37.36 -25.55
C GLY A 810 -34.34 -37.98 -24.75
N HIS A 811 -33.36 -37.17 -24.31
CA HIS A 811 -32.27 -37.65 -23.46
C HIS A 811 -32.74 -37.93 -22.02
N VAL A 812 -33.69 -37.14 -21.49
CA VAL A 812 -34.35 -37.42 -20.20
C VAL A 812 -35.03 -38.80 -20.24
N LEU A 813 -35.89 -39.01 -21.24
CA LEU A 813 -36.63 -40.26 -21.42
C LEU A 813 -35.71 -41.46 -21.67
N LYS A 814 -34.66 -41.30 -22.49
CA LYS A 814 -33.63 -42.34 -22.71
C LYS A 814 -32.86 -42.67 -21.42
N THR A 815 -32.59 -41.69 -20.56
CA THR A 815 -31.91 -41.90 -19.27
C THR A 815 -32.82 -42.60 -18.27
N TRP A 816 -34.11 -42.27 -18.22
CA TRP A 816 -35.08 -43.01 -17.41
C TRP A 816 -35.31 -44.43 -17.92
N ARG A 817 -35.30 -44.65 -19.25
CA ARG A 817 -35.31 -46.00 -19.85
C ARG A 817 -34.12 -46.84 -19.35
N ARG A 818 -32.89 -46.32 -19.41
CA ARG A 818 -31.67 -46.99 -18.88
C ARG A 818 -31.81 -47.44 -17.43
N ILE A 819 -32.33 -46.58 -16.54
CA ILE A 819 -32.52 -46.91 -15.11
C ILE A 819 -33.60 -47.99 -14.93
N ILE A 820 -34.72 -47.90 -15.66
CA ILE A 820 -35.84 -48.85 -15.58
C ILE A 820 -35.49 -50.23 -16.19
N GLU A 821 -34.56 -50.25 -17.15
CA GLU A 821 -34.01 -51.46 -17.78
C GLU A 821 -32.85 -52.10 -16.96
N GLY A 822 -32.42 -51.47 -15.86
CA GLY A 822 -31.53 -52.06 -14.86
C GLY A 822 -30.06 -51.62 -14.92
N GLU A 823 -29.73 -50.51 -15.61
CA GLU A 823 -28.41 -49.90 -15.50
C GLU A 823 -28.14 -49.41 -14.06
N GLN A 824 -26.89 -49.49 -13.60
CA GLN A 824 -26.53 -49.12 -12.24
C GLN A 824 -26.68 -47.60 -12.02
N ASP A 825 -27.72 -47.23 -11.28
CA ASP A 825 -27.96 -45.87 -10.78
C ASP A 825 -27.94 -45.89 -9.24
N ILE A 826 -27.03 -45.12 -8.64
CA ILE A 826 -26.91 -44.92 -7.19
C ILE A 826 -27.96 -43.86 -6.77
N SER A 827 -29.22 -44.21 -7.00
CA SER A 827 -30.40 -43.38 -6.82
C SER A 827 -31.28 -43.87 -5.67
N GLU A 828 -32.04 -42.92 -5.14
CA GLU A 828 -33.02 -43.09 -4.06
C GLU A 828 -34.41 -43.49 -4.56
N ILE A 829 -34.66 -43.37 -5.87
CA ILE A 829 -35.99 -43.47 -6.46
C ILE A 829 -36.20 -44.86 -7.07
N THR A 830 -37.32 -45.53 -6.75
CA THR A 830 -37.58 -46.87 -7.29
C THR A 830 -37.92 -46.82 -8.79
N PRO A 831 -37.67 -47.88 -9.57
CA PRO A 831 -38.07 -47.91 -10.98
C PRO A 831 -39.57 -47.63 -11.20
N ALA A 832 -40.45 -48.05 -10.27
CA ALA A 832 -41.88 -47.77 -10.32
C ALA A 832 -42.21 -46.28 -10.12
N ASP A 833 -41.49 -45.58 -9.23
CA ASP A 833 -41.61 -44.13 -9.09
C ASP A 833 -41.14 -43.39 -10.36
N ILE A 834 -40.11 -43.90 -11.04
CA ILE A 834 -39.63 -43.36 -12.33
C ILE A 834 -40.66 -43.62 -13.43
N GLU A 835 -41.29 -44.80 -13.52
CA GLU A 835 -42.42 -45.05 -14.42
C GLU A 835 -43.56 -44.04 -14.18
N GLY A 836 -43.86 -43.74 -12.91
CA GLY A 836 -44.78 -42.68 -12.51
C GLY A 836 -44.30 -41.24 -12.81
N GLN A 837 -43.00 -41.00 -12.98
CA GLN A 837 -42.44 -39.74 -13.50
C GLN A 837 -42.52 -39.66 -15.03
N VAL A 838 -42.20 -40.75 -15.76
CA VAL A 838 -42.33 -40.86 -17.22
C VAL A 838 -43.74 -40.44 -17.64
N ARG A 839 -44.80 -41.01 -17.04
CA ARG A 839 -46.20 -40.61 -17.31
C ARG A 839 -46.43 -39.10 -17.16
N ARG A 840 -45.99 -38.53 -16.04
CA ARG A 840 -46.16 -37.09 -15.72
C ARG A 840 -45.33 -36.16 -16.62
N TYR A 841 -44.25 -36.65 -17.20
CA TYR A 841 -43.39 -35.90 -18.10
C TYR A 841 -43.89 -35.95 -19.55
N LEU A 842 -44.34 -37.12 -20.02
CA LEU A 842 -44.93 -37.29 -21.36
C LEU A 842 -46.15 -36.39 -21.56
N ALA A 843 -47.06 -36.30 -20.59
CA ALA A 843 -48.20 -35.37 -20.63
C ALA A 843 -47.79 -33.88 -20.75
N ARG A 844 -46.54 -33.52 -20.43
CA ARG A 844 -46.01 -32.15 -20.50
C ARG A 844 -45.18 -31.88 -21.76
N ILE A 845 -44.80 -32.92 -22.51
CA ILE A 845 -44.03 -32.84 -23.76
C ILE A 845 -44.94 -32.44 -24.92
N LYS A 846 -44.41 -31.70 -25.90
CA LYS A 846 -45.12 -31.32 -27.15
C LYS A 846 -44.74 -32.18 -28.37
N ASP A 847 -43.68 -32.98 -28.24
CA ASP A 847 -43.15 -33.82 -29.30
C ASP A 847 -44.00 -35.09 -29.41
N VAL A 848 -44.69 -35.23 -30.54
CA VAL A 848 -45.59 -36.36 -30.80
C VAL A 848 -44.82 -37.67 -30.92
N GLN A 849 -43.65 -37.67 -31.55
CA GLN A 849 -42.86 -38.88 -31.78
C GLN A 849 -42.33 -39.46 -30.46
N LEU A 850 -41.87 -38.60 -29.55
CA LEU A 850 -41.46 -39.02 -28.21
C LEU A 850 -42.64 -39.54 -27.36
N VAL A 851 -43.83 -38.95 -27.50
CA VAL A 851 -45.05 -39.43 -26.81
C VAL A 851 -45.50 -40.79 -27.37
N GLU A 852 -45.46 -40.98 -28.70
CA GLU A 852 -45.77 -42.27 -29.33
C GLU A 852 -44.76 -43.37 -28.95
N GLU A 853 -43.45 -43.08 -29.00
CA GLU A 853 -42.41 -44.07 -28.67
C GLU A 853 -42.44 -44.46 -27.19
N TYR A 854 -42.31 -43.48 -26.28
CA TYR A 854 -42.17 -43.76 -24.85
C TYR A 854 -43.51 -44.04 -24.18
N GLY A 855 -44.63 -43.54 -24.71
CA GLY A 855 -45.97 -43.95 -24.28
C GLY A 855 -46.27 -45.40 -24.62
N SER A 856 -45.88 -45.87 -25.82
CA SER A 856 -45.99 -47.29 -26.20
C SER A 856 -45.08 -48.17 -25.33
N TRP A 857 -43.80 -47.81 -25.19
CA TRP A 857 -42.85 -48.53 -24.34
C TRP A 857 -43.33 -48.62 -22.87
N LEU A 858 -43.89 -47.52 -22.32
CA LEU A 858 -44.47 -47.55 -20.98
C LEU A 858 -45.71 -48.47 -20.92
N ALA A 859 -46.58 -48.44 -21.92
CA ALA A 859 -47.76 -49.31 -22.00
C ALA A 859 -47.41 -50.80 -22.16
N GLN A 860 -46.31 -51.12 -22.85
CA GLN A 860 -45.83 -52.49 -23.00
C GLN A 860 -45.36 -53.10 -21.67
N ARG A 861 -44.77 -52.28 -20.79
CA ARG A 861 -44.22 -52.70 -19.49
C ARG A 861 -45.22 -52.56 -18.33
N ASN A 862 -45.98 -51.47 -18.31
CA ASN A 862 -46.93 -51.10 -17.27
C ASN A 862 -48.19 -50.52 -17.94
N PRO A 863 -49.13 -51.39 -18.40
CA PRO A 863 -50.32 -51.00 -19.15
C PRO A 863 -51.10 -49.86 -18.49
N GLN A 864 -51.37 -49.99 -17.18
CA GLN A 864 -52.15 -49.02 -16.40
C GLN A 864 -51.57 -47.60 -16.43
N LEU A 865 -50.23 -47.45 -16.36
CA LEU A 865 -49.59 -46.14 -16.46
C LEU A 865 -49.46 -45.65 -17.92
N GLY A 866 -49.19 -46.54 -18.86
CA GLY A 866 -49.07 -46.19 -20.28
C GLY A 866 -50.38 -45.72 -20.90
N ILE A 867 -51.50 -46.38 -20.58
CA ILE A 867 -52.86 -46.02 -21.01
C ILE A 867 -53.23 -44.61 -20.56
N GLN A 868 -52.85 -44.25 -19.34
CA GLN A 868 -53.07 -42.91 -18.82
C GLN A 868 -52.32 -41.83 -19.62
N VAL A 869 -51.20 -42.12 -20.29
CA VAL A 869 -50.51 -41.13 -21.15
C VAL A 869 -51.40 -40.71 -22.32
N PHE A 870 -52.07 -41.67 -22.95
CA PHE A 870 -52.96 -41.42 -24.11
C PHE A 870 -54.40 -41.07 -23.71
N ALA A 871 -54.81 -41.35 -22.47
CA ALA A 871 -56.14 -41.05 -21.97
C ALA A 871 -56.26 -39.68 -21.26
N ASP A 872 -55.16 -39.17 -20.68
CA ASP A 872 -55.15 -37.92 -19.90
C ASP A 872 -55.45 -36.68 -20.79
N THR A 873 -56.62 -36.08 -20.60
CA THR A 873 -57.06 -34.88 -21.34
C THR A 873 -56.30 -33.62 -20.98
N THR A 874 -55.40 -33.66 -19.98
CA THR A 874 -54.47 -32.58 -19.65
C THR A 874 -53.12 -32.70 -20.38
N SER A 875 -52.93 -33.76 -21.16
CA SER A 875 -51.77 -33.94 -22.03
C SER A 875 -51.67 -32.82 -23.08
N ARG A 876 -50.44 -32.34 -23.35
CA ARG A 876 -50.17 -31.40 -24.45
C ARG A 876 -50.24 -32.05 -25.84
N VAL A 877 -50.14 -33.37 -25.92
CA VAL A 877 -50.33 -34.16 -27.15
C VAL A 877 -51.57 -35.02 -26.94
N LEU A 878 -52.61 -34.74 -27.73
CA LEU A 878 -53.82 -35.53 -27.79
C LEU A 878 -53.80 -36.29 -29.12
N LEU A 879 -53.80 -37.62 -29.05
CA LEU A 879 -53.92 -38.51 -30.20
C LEU A 879 -55.36 -39.01 -30.29
N ASP A 880 -55.88 -39.17 -31.50
CA ASP A 880 -57.23 -39.67 -31.70
C ASP A 880 -57.33 -41.17 -31.31
N PRO A 881 -58.40 -41.61 -30.63
CA PRO A 881 -58.57 -42.99 -30.19
C PRO A 881 -58.29 -44.10 -31.22
N PRO A 882 -58.72 -44.02 -32.51
CA PRO A 882 -58.37 -45.04 -33.50
C PRO A 882 -56.86 -45.15 -33.77
N ASP A 883 -56.13 -44.04 -33.79
CA ASP A 883 -54.69 -44.02 -34.04
C ASP A 883 -53.91 -44.54 -32.82
N VAL A 884 -54.37 -44.26 -31.60
CA VAL A 884 -53.83 -44.88 -30.38
C VAL A 884 -54.08 -46.40 -30.39
N VAL A 885 -55.27 -46.87 -30.77
CA VAL A 885 -55.56 -48.30 -30.89
C VAL A 885 -54.66 -48.97 -31.96
N LYS A 886 -54.39 -48.30 -33.08
CA LYS A 886 -53.44 -48.79 -34.09
C LYS A 886 -52.01 -48.86 -33.53
N LEU A 887 -51.52 -47.78 -32.93
CA LEU A 887 -50.18 -47.70 -32.34
C LEU A 887 -49.95 -48.76 -31.25
N LEU A 888 -50.92 -48.95 -30.35
CA LEU A 888 -50.86 -49.97 -29.31
C LEU A 888 -50.95 -51.39 -29.89
N LYS A 889 -51.72 -51.62 -30.97
CA LYS A 889 -51.70 -52.93 -31.67
C LYS A 889 -50.36 -53.23 -32.35
N GLU A 890 -49.68 -52.22 -32.88
CA GLU A 890 -48.37 -52.39 -33.53
C GLU A 890 -47.20 -52.54 -32.55
N ARG A 891 -47.26 -51.91 -31.36
CA ARG A 891 -46.11 -51.82 -30.43
C ARG A 891 -46.34 -52.43 -29.04
N SER A 892 -47.59 -52.49 -28.57
CA SER A 892 -47.94 -52.72 -27.16
C SER A 892 -49.22 -53.56 -26.99
N PRO A 893 -49.37 -54.72 -27.65
CA PRO A 893 -50.66 -55.40 -27.82
C PRO A 893 -51.37 -55.71 -26.50
N ASN A 894 -50.62 -56.03 -25.44
CA ASN A 894 -51.12 -56.31 -24.10
C ASN A 894 -51.95 -55.16 -23.49
N ALA A 895 -51.65 -53.90 -23.85
CA ALA A 895 -52.35 -52.72 -23.34
C ALA A 895 -53.60 -52.34 -24.17
N VAL A 896 -53.86 -52.99 -25.30
CA VAL A 896 -55.00 -52.65 -26.18
C VAL A 896 -56.34 -52.94 -25.51
N GLN A 897 -56.45 -54.05 -24.77
CA GLN A 897 -57.67 -54.41 -24.04
C GLN A 897 -57.98 -53.38 -22.94
N GLU A 898 -57.03 -53.16 -22.02
CA GLU A 898 -57.19 -52.18 -20.93
C GLU A 898 -57.46 -50.75 -21.47
N TYR A 899 -56.89 -50.36 -22.62
CA TYR A 899 -57.17 -49.06 -23.25
C TYR A 899 -58.62 -48.94 -23.72
N LEU A 900 -59.15 -49.98 -24.37
CA LEU A 900 -60.55 -50.04 -24.83
C LEU A 900 -61.52 -50.06 -23.64
N GLU A 901 -61.21 -50.82 -22.59
CA GLU A 901 -61.97 -50.83 -21.33
C GLU A 901 -62.01 -49.43 -20.69
N HIS A 902 -60.87 -48.74 -20.59
CA HIS A 902 -60.80 -47.37 -20.06
C HIS A 902 -61.60 -46.37 -20.92
N LEU A 903 -61.60 -46.49 -22.25
CA LEU A 903 -62.43 -45.64 -23.12
C LEU A 903 -63.94 -45.86 -22.90
N VAL A 904 -64.36 -47.11 -22.72
CA VAL A 904 -65.76 -47.48 -22.46
C VAL A 904 -66.20 -47.03 -21.07
N PHE A 905 -65.49 -47.43 -20.03
CA PHE A 905 -65.92 -47.23 -18.63
C PHE A 905 -65.59 -45.85 -18.05
N SER A 906 -64.48 -45.22 -18.46
CA SER A 906 -63.97 -43.99 -17.80
C SER A 906 -64.19 -42.70 -18.60
N LYS A 907 -64.23 -42.76 -19.94
CA LYS A 907 -64.57 -41.60 -20.78
C LYS A 907 -66.03 -41.59 -21.28
N ASN A 908 -66.79 -42.66 -21.04
CA ASN A 908 -68.21 -42.76 -21.38
C ASN A 908 -68.52 -42.48 -22.87
N VAL A 909 -67.60 -42.89 -23.77
CA VAL A 909 -67.70 -42.70 -25.23
C VAL A 909 -68.65 -43.73 -25.82
N GLY A 910 -69.95 -43.57 -25.50
CA GLY A 910 -71.02 -44.57 -25.67
C GLY A 910 -71.44 -44.92 -27.11
N PHE A 911 -70.52 -44.94 -28.08
CA PHE A 911 -70.82 -45.25 -29.48
C PHE A 911 -69.78 -46.12 -30.22
N CYS A 912 -68.93 -46.88 -29.50
CA CYS A 912 -67.99 -47.84 -30.10
C CYS A 912 -68.02 -49.27 -29.52
N ALA A 913 -68.87 -49.54 -28.53
CA ALA A 913 -68.93 -50.85 -27.87
C ALA A 913 -69.28 -52.04 -28.80
N CYS A 914 -70.03 -51.81 -29.89
CA CYS A 914 -70.45 -52.88 -30.80
C CYS A 914 -69.46 -53.19 -31.94
N SER A 915 -68.47 -52.31 -32.20
CA SER A 915 -67.64 -52.40 -33.41
C SER A 915 -66.27 -53.05 -33.20
N TYR A 916 -65.78 -53.12 -31.95
CA TYR A 916 -64.44 -53.63 -31.63
C TYR A 916 -64.41 -54.98 -30.90
N VAL A 917 -65.54 -55.48 -30.40
CA VAL A 917 -65.65 -56.75 -29.65
C VAL A 917 -65.38 -58.00 -30.52
N ASN A 918 -65.39 -57.86 -31.85
CA ASN A 918 -65.05 -58.96 -32.79
C ASN A 918 -63.55 -59.09 -33.11
N ILE A 919 -62.65 -58.42 -32.36
CA ILE A 919 -61.19 -58.63 -32.47
C ILE A 919 -60.56 -58.69 -31.07
N CYS A 920 -60.91 -59.76 -30.35
CA CYS A 920 -60.18 -60.34 -29.23
C CYS A 920 -59.82 -61.78 -29.58
#